data_AF-A0A381TXM8-F1
#
_entry.id   AF-A0A381TXM8-F1
#
_cell.length_a   1.000
_cell.length_b   1.000
_cell.length_c   1.000
_cell.angle_alpha   90.00
_cell.angle_beta   90.00
_cell.angle_gamma   90.00
#
_symmetry.space_group_name_H-M   'P 1'
#
loop_
_entity.id
_entity.type
_entity.pdbx_description
1 polymer ?
#
loop_
_entity_poly.entity_id
_entity_poly.type
_entity_poly.pdbx_seq_one_letter_code
_entity_poly.pdbx_strand_id
1 'polypeptide(L)'
;MEVIVVTTLDSPTTLSVVVPAYRSSSVGEAVASVAPLRPERVVVVDSSPDEPPPLDGVVRRLWSPDRMNPAEARNHGAESLRSDFLLFLDSDVVLTEEARRFIGEFLGSPDRDLVSGVYRTDRTRNGVLDEFQNAVLRYRLLGRSGGGTRHGSTSHLLVRREVFEGVGGFNPELETDEDMEFIARCLRFGHPLAVEPRFEAIHLKRFTFGSLMTDNLRKAFDAFMARRRYPGVYRGFDLNLGPILWTTLFAGCLLPLLVILGLIGLAPGRAIGAGVLLTAAAPLLLWPSVLRETSWLVRSAAFVVWPVTAIVVAVANVAAVFRWAGGRLTAHLRGFVDLSRSGWRVLRRSGMPVQIVHFVTARCNLRCEHCFYKESLDDPNPGEISIETLDSTVRGIGPVLWYSLAGGEPYLRGDLVEVISTIRSRCRPRVLSVPTNGWYVERTFRTTLRTLQRLDGGNLIVFLSLDGPAEVHDEIRGDGSFERAKACMERLRPLQDLFSNLYLNVITTVMPQNASVAPAFIDEIVRDFRPNSISINLFRYHSLEHPPIPEEVLDSYDESMRVYAGHLERGTLAHYGFVGRRVLAAKEVLKGRVISLIAREDAYVTPCTAGTLSYVIKEDGSVGACEILKPSQDIGSLGGTQRSGSPLQAGGAPEPGSAPVPVSIVSSPAVADRRAGGDGEPTFAELVHSDEAKRLRTWIRDTECHCTYECAMTTNTLFSWPLAGRLYGGVARSIVRAGGRS
;
A
#
# COMPACT_ATOMS: atom_id res chain seq x y z
N MET A 1 52.81 9.27 13.17
CA MET A 1 51.76 8.68 14.04
C MET A 1 51.10 7.58 13.24
N GLU A 2 51.44 6.34 13.54
CA GLU A 2 50.78 5.16 12.98
C GLU A 2 49.30 5.18 13.37
N VAL A 3 48.43 5.14 12.36
CA VAL A 3 46.99 4.95 12.56
C VAL A 3 46.82 3.49 12.97
N ILE A 4 46.66 3.26 14.26
CA ILE A 4 46.23 1.98 14.81
C ILE A 4 44.82 1.73 14.25
N VAL A 5 44.72 0.86 13.24
CA VAL A 5 43.47 0.23 12.86
C VAL A 5 43.11 -0.71 14.00
N VAL A 6 42.27 -0.22 14.91
CA VAL A 6 41.58 -1.07 15.88
C VAL A 6 40.61 -1.91 15.07
N THR A 7 41.03 -3.10 14.64
CA THR A 7 40.11 -4.17 14.27
C THR A 7 39.30 -4.49 15.51
N THR A 8 38.08 -3.95 15.59
CA THR A 8 37.08 -4.38 16.55
C THR A 8 36.93 -5.89 16.38
N LEU A 9 37.24 -6.64 17.44
CA LEU A 9 36.90 -8.06 17.53
C LEU A 9 35.38 -8.16 17.32
N ASP A 10 34.95 -8.67 16.17
CA ASP A 10 33.54 -8.80 15.80
C ASP A 10 32.80 -9.58 16.89
N SER A 11 31.84 -8.92 17.53
CA SER A 11 30.83 -9.61 18.34
C SER A 11 30.11 -10.65 17.47
N PRO A 12 29.85 -11.87 17.98
CA PRO A 12 29.18 -12.90 17.19
C PRO A 12 27.83 -12.41 16.69
N THR A 13 27.54 -12.64 15.41
CA THR A 13 26.27 -12.26 14.79
C THR A 13 25.11 -12.90 15.55
N THR A 14 24.13 -12.09 15.92
CA THR A 14 23.03 -12.49 16.80
C THR A 14 21.85 -13.06 16.02
N LEU A 15 21.13 -14.01 16.62
CA LEU A 15 19.98 -14.70 16.04
C LEU A 15 18.75 -14.62 16.95
N SER A 16 17.60 -14.29 16.38
CA SER A 16 16.30 -14.54 17.01
C SER A 16 15.39 -15.39 16.11
N VAL A 17 14.48 -16.14 16.72
CA VAL A 17 13.56 -17.04 16.01
C VAL A 17 12.12 -16.56 16.18
N VAL A 18 11.35 -16.59 15.09
CA VAL A 18 9.91 -16.32 15.09
C VAL A 18 9.17 -17.55 14.58
N VAL A 19 8.23 -18.06 15.38
CA VAL A 19 7.42 -19.23 15.06
C VAL A 19 5.94 -18.84 15.03
N PRO A 20 5.30 -18.72 13.86
CA PRO A 20 3.85 -18.57 13.78
C PRO A 20 3.17 -19.91 14.10
N ALA A 21 2.14 -19.87 14.94
CA ALA A 21 1.37 -21.02 15.37
C ALA A 21 -0.14 -20.75 15.26
N TYR A 22 -0.88 -21.78 14.81
CA TYR A 22 -2.33 -21.79 14.83
C TYR A 22 -2.81 -23.24 14.97
N ARG A 23 -3.44 -23.56 16.10
CA ARG A 23 -3.87 -24.92 16.46
C ARG A 23 -2.76 -25.96 16.30
N SER A 24 -1.53 -25.58 16.65
CA SER A 24 -0.35 -26.40 16.41
C SER A 24 -0.12 -27.38 17.56
N SER A 25 -0.06 -28.68 17.24
CA SER A 25 0.33 -29.72 18.20
C SER A 25 1.84 -29.94 18.26
N SER A 26 2.60 -29.41 17.31
CA SER A 26 4.02 -29.68 17.10
C SER A 26 4.94 -28.50 17.45
N VAL A 27 4.38 -27.35 17.87
CA VAL A 27 5.15 -26.13 18.17
C VAL A 27 6.27 -26.37 19.18
N GLY A 28 6.06 -27.25 20.17
CA GLY A 28 7.08 -27.63 21.14
C GLY A 28 8.29 -28.32 20.50
N GLU A 29 8.07 -29.23 19.53
CA GLU A 29 9.16 -29.90 18.80
C GLU A 29 9.91 -28.91 17.90
N ALA A 30 9.20 -28.01 17.22
CA ALA A 30 9.81 -26.96 16.39
C ALA A 30 10.74 -26.06 17.23
N VAL A 31 10.25 -25.58 18.39
CA VAL A 31 11.03 -24.75 19.33
C VAL A 31 12.21 -25.53 19.93
N ALA A 32 12.01 -26.79 20.32
CA ALA A 32 13.10 -27.62 20.83
C ALA A 32 14.22 -27.83 19.78
N SER A 33 13.86 -27.87 18.50
CA SER A 33 14.82 -28.04 17.41
C SER A 33 15.78 -26.86 17.25
N VAL A 34 15.37 -25.64 17.61
CA VAL A 34 16.22 -24.44 17.53
C VAL A 34 16.97 -24.13 18.82
N ALA A 35 16.59 -24.70 19.96
CA ALA A 35 17.21 -24.40 21.25
C ALA A 35 18.75 -24.56 21.26
N PRO A 36 19.36 -25.57 20.60
CA PRO A 36 20.82 -25.71 20.56
C PRO A 36 21.55 -24.61 19.78
N LEU A 37 20.85 -23.82 18.97
CA LEU A 37 21.42 -22.64 18.31
C LEU A 37 21.66 -21.49 19.29
N ARG A 38 21.12 -21.58 20.51
CA ARG A 38 21.17 -20.53 21.55
C ARG A 38 20.73 -19.15 21.01
N PRO A 39 19.56 -19.05 20.37
CA PRO A 39 19.05 -17.76 19.91
C PRO A 39 18.86 -16.82 21.10
N GLU A 40 19.04 -15.52 20.88
CA GLU A 40 18.81 -14.50 21.91
C GLU A 40 17.37 -14.55 22.42
N ARG A 41 16.42 -14.74 21.50
CA ARG A 41 15.01 -14.94 21.79
C ARG A 41 14.36 -15.90 20.81
N VAL A 42 13.39 -16.65 21.33
CA VAL A 42 12.41 -17.37 20.52
C VAL A 42 11.05 -16.74 20.80
N VAL A 43 10.38 -16.24 19.77
CA VAL A 43 9.05 -15.67 19.86
C VAL A 43 8.06 -16.59 19.16
N VAL A 44 7.11 -17.13 19.91
CA VAL A 44 6.00 -17.91 19.37
C VAL A 44 4.78 -17.01 19.29
N VAL A 45 4.27 -16.77 18.09
CA VAL A 45 3.05 -15.98 17.87
C VAL A 45 1.91 -16.94 17.59
N ASP A 46 1.05 -17.14 18.58
CA ASP A 46 -0.03 -18.10 18.53
C ASP A 46 -1.39 -17.37 18.45
N SER A 47 -2.12 -17.61 17.36
CA SER A 47 -3.47 -17.07 17.16
C SER A 47 -4.58 -18.13 17.25
N SER A 48 -4.30 -19.19 18.01
CA SER A 48 -5.29 -20.22 18.36
C SER A 48 -6.44 -19.60 19.16
N PRO A 49 -7.70 -20.02 18.88
CA PRO A 49 -8.86 -19.51 19.61
C PRO A 49 -8.77 -19.75 21.12
N ASP A 50 -8.23 -20.91 21.50
CA ASP A 50 -8.00 -21.30 22.88
C ASP A 50 -6.57 -20.96 23.28
N GLU A 51 -6.38 -20.45 24.49
CA GLU A 51 -5.04 -20.14 25.01
C GLU A 51 -4.20 -21.43 25.11
N PRO A 52 -3.05 -21.50 24.40
CA PRO A 52 -2.25 -22.71 24.35
C PRO A 52 -1.48 -22.94 25.67
N PRO A 53 -1.20 -24.19 26.06
CA PRO A 53 -0.47 -24.52 27.28
C PRO A 53 0.95 -23.93 27.24
N PRO A 54 1.50 -23.43 28.37
CA PRO A 54 2.79 -22.72 28.40
C PRO A 54 3.92 -23.56 27.80
N LEU A 55 4.88 -22.89 27.17
CA LEU A 55 6.13 -23.50 26.70
C LEU A 55 7.24 -23.26 27.72
N ASP A 56 8.17 -24.20 27.83
CA ASP A 56 9.31 -24.09 28.72
C ASP A 56 10.33 -23.02 28.26
N GLY A 57 11.04 -22.40 29.21
CA GLY A 57 12.30 -21.66 28.97
C GLY A 57 12.20 -20.20 28.48
N VAL A 58 13.23 -19.77 27.73
CA VAL A 58 13.50 -18.40 27.20
C VAL A 58 12.52 -18.01 26.06
N VAL A 59 11.42 -18.73 25.92
CA VAL A 59 10.44 -18.58 24.84
C VAL A 59 9.43 -17.52 25.24
N ARG A 60 9.38 -16.43 24.49
CA ARG A 60 8.32 -15.43 24.64
C ARG A 60 7.13 -15.86 23.79
N ARG A 61 6.01 -16.19 24.43
CA ARG A 61 4.75 -16.39 23.69
C ARG A 61 3.97 -15.08 23.60
N LEU A 62 3.51 -14.77 22.39
CA LEU A 62 2.49 -13.76 22.12
C LEU A 62 1.23 -14.52 21.70
N TRP A 63 0.18 -14.45 22.52
CA TRP A 63 -1.10 -15.08 22.22
C TRP A 63 -2.15 -14.03 21.88
N SER A 64 -2.97 -14.32 20.88
CA SER A 64 -4.15 -13.53 20.54
C SER A 64 -5.32 -14.48 20.22
N PRO A 65 -6.53 -14.22 20.75
CA PRO A 65 -7.72 -14.96 20.32
C PRO A 65 -8.17 -14.57 18.91
N ASP A 66 -7.74 -13.41 18.41
CA ASP A 66 -8.00 -12.94 17.06
C ASP A 66 -7.07 -13.65 16.07
N ARG A 67 -7.66 -14.28 15.06
CA ARG A 67 -6.92 -15.04 14.05
C ARG A 67 -5.98 -14.12 13.28
N MET A 68 -4.70 -14.50 13.24
CA MET A 68 -3.69 -13.88 12.39
C MET A 68 -3.33 -14.85 11.26
N ASN A 69 -3.12 -14.32 10.06
CA ASN A 69 -2.50 -15.12 9.01
C ASN A 69 -0.97 -15.25 9.23
N PRO A 70 -0.28 -16.15 8.52
CA PRO A 70 1.16 -16.36 8.72
C PRO A 70 2.00 -15.09 8.52
N ALA A 71 1.66 -14.21 7.57
CA ALA A 71 2.38 -12.97 7.34
C ALA A 71 2.26 -12.01 8.53
N GLU A 72 1.04 -11.82 9.04
CA GLU A 72 0.76 -11.00 10.23
C GLU A 72 1.50 -11.52 11.45
N ALA A 73 1.41 -12.83 11.72
CA ALA A 73 2.08 -13.45 12.85
C ALA A 73 3.61 -13.32 12.77
N ARG A 74 4.20 -13.53 11.59
CA ARG A 74 5.65 -13.35 11.37
C ARG A 74 6.07 -11.89 11.59
N ASN A 75 5.32 -10.92 11.04
CA ASN A 75 5.59 -9.50 11.23
C ASN A 75 5.50 -9.11 12.71
N HIS A 76 4.43 -9.49 13.40
CA HIS A 76 4.21 -9.18 14.81
C HIS A 76 5.30 -9.76 15.71
N GLY A 77 5.72 -11.01 15.46
CA GLY A 77 6.81 -11.64 16.19
C GLY A 77 8.15 -10.92 16.00
N ALA A 78 8.39 -10.35 14.82
CA ALA A 78 9.63 -9.66 14.49
C ALA A 78 9.76 -8.25 15.11
N GLU A 79 8.66 -7.56 15.39
CA GLU A 79 8.66 -6.15 15.86
C GLU A 79 9.51 -5.89 17.10
N SER A 80 9.54 -6.84 18.03
CA SER A 80 10.25 -6.72 19.31
C SER A 80 11.69 -7.25 19.29
N LEU A 81 12.12 -7.81 18.17
CA LEU A 81 13.43 -8.44 17.99
C LEU A 81 14.47 -7.44 17.50
N ARG A 82 15.72 -7.60 17.93
CA ARG A 82 16.83 -6.69 17.61
C ARG A 82 18.06 -7.39 17.03
N SER A 83 18.04 -8.72 16.99
CA SER A 83 19.14 -9.52 16.48
C SER A 83 19.44 -9.23 15.02
N ASP A 84 20.67 -9.50 14.59
CA ASP A 84 21.16 -9.24 13.23
C ASP A 84 20.43 -10.11 12.20
N PHE A 85 20.12 -11.35 12.56
CA PHE A 85 19.33 -12.28 11.76
C PHE A 85 18.06 -12.73 12.47
N LEU A 86 17.01 -12.91 11.66
CA LEU A 86 15.74 -13.49 12.04
C LEU A 86 15.60 -14.85 11.34
N LEU A 87 15.26 -15.88 12.09
CA LEU A 87 14.85 -17.18 11.57
C LEU A 87 13.33 -17.30 11.71
N PHE A 88 12.62 -17.31 10.58
CA PHE A 88 11.22 -17.70 10.53
C PHE A 88 11.12 -19.21 10.41
N LEU A 89 10.40 -19.86 11.32
CA LEU A 89 10.25 -21.31 11.37
C LEU A 89 8.76 -21.69 11.57
N ASP A 90 8.19 -22.46 10.67
CA ASP A 90 6.81 -22.93 10.82
C ASP A 90 6.67 -23.88 12.02
N SER A 91 5.53 -23.84 12.70
CA SER A 91 5.30 -24.63 13.93
C SER A 91 5.27 -26.16 13.73
N ASP A 92 5.28 -26.64 12.48
CA ASP A 92 5.33 -28.06 12.10
C ASP A 92 6.64 -28.43 11.41
N VAL A 93 7.70 -27.63 11.59
CA VAL A 93 9.02 -27.85 10.98
C VAL A 93 10.09 -28.03 12.05
N VAL A 94 10.88 -29.10 11.91
CA VAL A 94 11.95 -29.47 12.85
C VAL A 94 13.29 -29.41 12.14
N LEU A 95 14.22 -28.58 12.64
CA LEU A 95 15.57 -28.48 12.08
C LEU A 95 16.39 -29.74 12.36
N THR A 96 17.14 -30.19 11.35
CA THR A 96 18.09 -31.30 11.50
C THR A 96 19.37 -30.88 12.23
N GLU A 97 20.20 -31.85 12.62
CA GLU A 97 21.57 -31.57 13.09
C GLU A 97 22.42 -30.85 12.04
N GLU A 98 22.28 -31.21 10.77
CA GLU A 98 23.01 -30.56 9.67
C GLU A 98 22.59 -29.10 9.51
N ALA A 99 21.28 -28.81 9.54
CA ALA A 99 20.78 -27.44 9.52
C ALA A 99 21.34 -26.59 10.65
N ARG A 100 21.40 -27.15 11.86
CA ARG A 100 21.95 -26.43 13.02
C ARG A 100 23.43 -26.14 12.86
N ARG A 101 24.21 -27.10 12.33
CA ARG A 101 25.63 -26.91 12.03
C ARG A 101 25.82 -25.83 10.97
N PHE A 102 25.04 -25.88 9.89
CA PHE A 102 25.04 -24.86 8.85
C PHE A 102 24.74 -23.46 9.41
N ILE A 103 23.68 -23.30 10.21
CA ILE A 103 23.34 -21.98 10.80
C ILE A 103 24.49 -21.48 11.68
N GLY A 104 25.08 -22.34 12.52
CA GLY A 104 26.22 -21.96 13.35
C GLY A 104 27.43 -21.50 12.54
N GLU A 105 27.77 -22.20 11.45
CA GLU A 105 28.83 -21.79 10.52
C GLU A 105 28.49 -20.48 9.79
N PHE A 106 27.25 -20.35 9.30
CA PHE A 106 26.79 -19.18 8.56
C PHE A 106 26.80 -17.92 9.43
N LEU A 107 26.35 -17.99 10.68
CA LEU A 107 26.39 -16.84 11.60
C LEU A 107 27.81 -16.44 11.99
N GLY A 108 28.80 -17.33 11.84
CA GLY A 108 30.21 -16.99 12.04
C GLY A 108 30.80 -16.15 10.91
N SER A 109 30.24 -16.22 9.70
CA SER A 109 30.70 -15.46 8.53
C SER A 109 29.57 -15.33 7.50
N PRO A 110 28.56 -14.49 7.77
CA PRO A 110 27.37 -14.40 6.93
C PRO A 110 27.69 -13.78 5.56
N ASP A 111 27.53 -14.56 4.49
CA ASP A 111 27.84 -14.17 3.10
C ASP A 111 26.61 -13.76 2.28
N ARG A 112 25.41 -13.92 2.85
CA ARG A 112 24.11 -13.74 2.16
C ARG A 112 23.11 -13.06 3.07
N ASP A 113 22.13 -12.39 2.49
CA ASP A 113 21.07 -11.71 3.26
C ASP A 113 19.84 -12.58 3.53
N LEU A 114 19.56 -13.53 2.64
CA LEU A 114 18.33 -14.30 2.64
C LEU A 114 18.62 -15.75 2.24
N VAL A 115 18.37 -16.69 3.16
CA VAL A 115 18.68 -18.11 2.97
C VAL A 115 17.49 -18.96 3.39
N SER A 116 16.92 -19.72 2.44
CA SER A 116 15.88 -20.72 2.73
C SER A 116 16.47 -22.12 2.67
N GLY A 117 15.95 -23.01 3.50
CA GLY A 117 16.33 -24.41 3.47
C GLY A 117 15.46 -25.29 2.58
N VAL A 118 15.68 -26.59 2.71
CA VAL A 118 14.99 -27.64 1.95
C VAL A 118 14.46 -28.74 2.86
N TYR A 119 13.31 -29.31 2.49
CA TYR A 119 12.80 -30.45 3.24
C TYR A 119 13.62 -31.72 2.98
N ARG A 120 13.81 -32.48 4.06
CA ARG A 120 14.30 -33.85 4.05
C ARG A 120 13.17 -34.77 4.49
N THR A 121 12.97 -35.86 3.75
CA THR A 121 12.01 -36.89 4.12
C THR A 121 12.57 -37.76 5.24
N ASP A 122 11.82 -37.88 6.34
CA ASP A 122 12.00 -38.90 7.37
C ASP A 122 10.85 -39.90 7.28
N ARG A 123 11.11 -41.12 6.79
CA ARG A 123 10.07 -42.14 6.57
C ARG A 123 9.43 -42.68 7.84
N THR A 124 9.98 -42.37 9.02
CA THR A 124 9.34 -42.69 10.30
C THR A 124 8.25 -41.68 10.66
N ARG A 125 8.36 -40.45 10.15
CA ARG A 125 7.44 -39.33 10.42
C ARG A 125 6.55 -39.00 9.22
N ASN A 126 7.04 -39.21 8.00
CA ASN A 126 6.39 -38.87 6.73
C ASN A 126 5.74 -40.09 6.06
N GLY A 127 4.54 -39.89 5.52
CA GLY A 127 3.83 -40.87 4.71
C GLY A 127 4.17 -40.75 3.23
N VAL A 128 3.52 -41.58 2.42
CA VAL A 128 3.72 -41.63 0.96
C VAL A 128 3.43 -40.28 0.29
N LEU A 129 2.34 -39.60 0.69
CA LEU A 129 1.96 -38.31 0.10
C LEU A 129 2.91 -37.18 0.52
N ASP A 130 3.42 -37.22 1.75
CA ASP A 130 4.35 -36.23 2.27
C ASP A 130 5.72 -36.38 1.59
N GLU A 131 6.21 -37.62 1.44
CA GLU A 131 7.43 -37.92 0.68
C GLU A 131 7.30 -37.49 -0.79
N PHE A 132 6.13 -37.68 -1.42
CA PHE A 132 5.85 -37.17 -2.77
C PHE A 132 5.96 -35.64 -2.84
N GLN A 133 5.28 -34.93 -1.93
CA GLN A 133 5.28 -33.46 -1.91
C GLN A 133 6.68 -32.91 -1.64
N ASN A 134 7.43 -33.51 -0.71
CA ASN A 134 8.81 -33.15 -0.41
C ASN A 134 9.71 -33.31 -1.64
N ALA A 135 9.55 -34.39 -2.40
CA ALA A 135 10.31 -34.62 -3.62
C ALA A 135 10.04 -33.57 -4.70
N VAL A 136 8.76 -33.21 -4.92
CA VAL A 136 8.37 -32.13 -5.85
C VAL A 136 8.95 -30.78 -5.41
N LEU A 137 8.82 -30.43 -4.12
CA LEU A 137 9.36 -29.18 -3.58
C LEU A 137 10.89 -29.13 -3.67
N ARG A 138 11.59 -30.20 -3.27
CA ARG A 138 13.05 -30.29 -3.35
C ARG A 138 13.55 -30.13 -4.78
N TYR A 139 12.89 -30.77 -5.75
CA TYR A 139 13.22 -30.58 -7.17
C TYR A 139 13.02 -29.12 -7.61
N ARG A 140 11.91 -28.47 -7.22
CA ARG A 140 11.68 -27.05 -7.54
C ARG A 140 12.78 -26.17 -6.95
N LEU A 141 13.12 -26.35 -5.68
CA LEU A 141 14.10 -25.51 -4.98
C LEU A 141 15.53 -25.71 -5.48
N LEU A 142 15.94 -26.95 -5.77
CA LEU A 142 17.31 -27.28 -6.17
C LEU A 142 17.53 -27.35 -7.70
N GLY A 143 16.46 -27.45 -8.49
CA GLY A 143 16.49 -27.75 -9.93
C GLY A 143 17.02 -26.66 -10.86
N ARG A 144 17.59 -25.55 -10.36
CA ARG A 144 18.22 -24.50 -11.17
C ARG A 144 19.58 -24.06 -10.62
N SER A 145 20.62 -24.33 -11.39
CA SER A 145 22.01 -23.94 -11.08
C SER A 145 22.50 -22.67 -11.81
N GLY A 146 21.58 -21.89 -12.42
CA GLY A 146 21.92 -20.64 -13.13
C GLY A 146 21.44 -19.38 -12.39
N GLY A 147 22.01 -18.21 -12.71
CA GLY A 147 21.75 -16.89 -12.07
C GLY A 147 20.35 -16.28 -12.25
N GLY A 148 19.30 -17.10 -12.44
CA GLY A 148 17.90 -16.67 -12.44
C GLY A 148 17.25 -16.73 -11.06
N THR A 149 16.00 -16.27 -10.96
CA THR A 149 15.24 -16.15 -9.71
C THR A 149 15.16 -17.45 -8.93
N ARG A 150 15.75 -17.48 -7.72
CA ARG A 150 15.68 -18.61 -6.81
C ARG A 150 14.39 -18.55 -6.01
N HIS A 151 13.62 -19.63 -6.07
CA HIS A 151 12.45 -19.84 -5.22
C HIS A 151 12.90 -20.35 -3.86
N GLY A 152 12.11 -20.07 -2.83
CA GLY A 152 12.37 -20.52 -1.46
C GLY A 152 11.13 -21.02 -0.78
N SER A 153 11.32 -21.40 0.48
CA SER A 153 10.24 -21.65 1.41
C SER A 153 10.47 -20.80 2.66
N THR A 154 9.42 -20.17 3.18
CA THR A 154 9.45 -19.46 4.48
C THR A 154 9.19 -20.38 5.66
N SER A 155 9.09 -21.69 5.41
CA SER A 155 8.92 -22.69 6.47
C SER A 155 10.12 -22.77 7.40
N HIS A 156 11.30 -22.45 6.89
CA HIS A 156 12.52 -22.19 7.63
C HIS A 156 13.39 -21.26 6.78
N LEU A 157 13.31 -19.98 7.08
CA LEU A 157 13.96 -18.89 6.33
C LEU A 157 14.78 -18.04 7.28
N LEU A 158 16.06 -17.92 6.98
CA LEU A 158 16.99 -17.02 7.66
C LEU A 158 17.08 -15.72 6.85
N VAL A 159 16.85 -14.58 7.51
CA VAL A 159 16.88 -13.25 6.87
C VAL A 159 17.63 -12.25 7.72
N ARG A 160 18.48 -11.43 7.09
CA ARG A 160 19.10 -10.27 7.73
C ARG A 160 18.00 -9.27 8.12
N ARG A 161 17.99 -8.85 9.38
CA ARG A 161 16.95 -7.96 9.93
C ARG A 161 16.80 -6.68 9.12
N GLU A 162 17.92 -6.05 8.74
CA GLU A 162 17.92 -4.84 7.92
C GLU A 162 17.20 -5.02 6.59
N VAL A 163 17.34 -6.19 5.95
CA VAL A 163 16.63 -6.51 4.70
C VAL A 163 15.15 -6.73 4.98
N PHE A 164 14.79 -7.49 6.01
CA PHE A 164 13.40 -7.71 6.40
C PHE A 164 12.66 -6.38 6.66
N GLU A 165 13.29 -5.47 7.41
CA GLU A 165 12.76 -4.14 7.70
C GLU A 165 12.74 -3.25 6.45
N GLY A 166 13.83 -3.26 5.67
CA GLY A 166 14.00 -2.44 4.46
C GLY A 166 13.03 -2.78 3.33
N VAL A 167 12.62 -4.04 3.20
CA VAL A 167 11.59 -4.42 2.23
C VAL A 167 10.17 -4.21 2.76
N GLY A 168 10.01 -4.01 4.08
CA GLY A 168 8.72 -3.78 4.75
C GLY A 168 8.00 -5.04 5.21
N GLY A 169 8.74 -6.11 5.56
CA GLY A 169 8.20 -7.37 6.09
C GLY A 169 7.27 -8.13 5.14
N PHE A 170 6.59 -9.16 5.63
CA PHE A 170 5.61 -9.94 4.87
C PHE A 170 4.35 -9.11 4.55
N ASN A 171 3.67 -9.43 3.45
CA ASN A 171 2.41 -8.78 3.08
C ASN A 171 1.22 -9.42 3.84
N PRO A 172 0.60 -8.71 4.82
CA PRO A 172 -0.50 -9.27 5.61
C PRO A 172 -1.81 -9.39 4.82
N GLU A 173 -1.91 -8.81 3.63
CA GLU A 173 -3.13 -8.88 2.79
C GLU A 173 -3.25 -10.21 2.02
N LEU A 174 -2.27 -11.11 2.18
CA LEU A 174 -2.21 -12.41 1.54
C LEU A 174 -2.42 -13.53 2.56
N GLU A 175 -3.51 -14.26 2.39
CA GLU A 175 -3.83 -15.48 3.15
C GLU A 175 -2.91 -16.66 2.83
N THR A 176 -2.43 -16.70 1.58
CA THR A 176 -1.51 -17.68 1.01
C THR A 176 -0.66 -16.97 -0.05
N ASP A 177 0.51 -17.53 -0.39
CA ASP A 177 1.49 -16.95 -1.36
C ASP A 177 2.22 -15.72 -0.79
N GLU A 178 2.10 -15.46 0.52
CA GLU A 178 2.80 -14.40 1.24
C GLU A 178 4.31 -14.61 1.25
N ASP A 179 4.73 -15.87 1.20
CA ASP A 179 6.11 -16.30 1.10
C ASP A 179 6.73 -15.93 -0.24
N MET A 180 6.00 -16.23 -1.32
CA MET A 180 6.41 -15.95 -2.68
C MET A 180 6.38 -14.44 -2.98
N GLU A 181 5.38 -13.71 -2.48
CA GLU A 181 5.34 -12.25 -2.58
C GLU A 181 6.55 -11.61 -1.88
N PHE A 182 6.87 -12.06 -0.66
CA PHE A 182 7.99 -11.54 0.10
C PHE A 182 9.33 -11.80 -0.60
N ILE A 183 9.56 -13.02 -1.09
CA ILE A 183 10.79 -13.36 -1.83
C ILE A 183 10.88 -12.56 -3.13
N ALA A 184 9.78 -12.43 -3.88
CA ALA A 184 9.72 -11.63 -5.10
C ALA A 184 10.03 -10.16 -4.81
N ARG A 185 9.48 -9.61 -3.73
CA ARG A 185 9.76 -8.24 -3.28
C ARG A 185 11.23 -8.09 -2.86
N CYS A 186 11.80 -9.01 -2.08
CA CYS A 186 13.24 -8.99 -1.74
C CYS A 186 14.14 -8.93 -2.99
N LEU A 187 13.82 -9.74 -4.01
CA LEU A 187 14.54 -9.71 -5.28
C LEU A 187 14.43 -8.34 -5.97
N ARG A 188 13.26 -7.71 -5.97
CA ARG A 188 13.06 -6.36 -6.54
C ARG A 188 13.84 -5.28 -5.80
N PHE A 189 14.09 -5.47 -4.51
CA PHE A 189 14.96 -4.63 -3.69
C PHE A 189 16.45 -5.01 -3.77
N GLY A 190 16.83 -5.96 -4.62
CA GLY A 190 18.23 -6.33 -4.83
C GLY A 190 18.78 -7.39 -3.86
N HIS A 191 17.92 -8.04 -3.08
CA HIS A 191 18.30 -9.10 -2.14
C HIS A 191 17.79 -10.46 -2.64
N PRO A 192 18.52 -11.13 -3.55
CA PRO A 192 18.11 -12.44 -4.05
C PRO A 192 18.23 -13.50 -2.95
N LEU A 193 17.23 -14.38 -2.90
CA LEU A 193 17.25 -15.54 -2.04
C LEU A 193 18.33 -16.55 -2.46
N ALA A 194 19.02 -17.14 -1.50
CA ALA A 194 19.78 -18.38 -1.68
C ALA A 194 19.03 -19.59 -1.10
N VAL A 195 19.04 -20.70 -1.83
CA VAL A 195 18.58 -21.99 -1.31
C VAL A 195 19.82 -22.76 -0.87
N GLU A 196 19.84 -23.23 0.37
CA GLU A 196 20.96 -23.97 0.94
C GLU A 196 20.59 -25.46 1.18
N PRO A 197 21.20 -26.41 0.44
CA PRO A 197 20.93 -27.83 0.61
C PRO A 197 21.26 -28.38 2.01
N ARG A 198 22.22 -27.79 2.74
CA ARG A 198 22.57 -28.20 4.11
C ARG A 198 21.59 -27.70 5.16
N PHE A 199 20.80 -26.68 4.83
CA PHE A 199 19.78 -26.14 5.71
C PHE A 199 18.52 -27.04 5.64
N GLU A 200 18.64 -28.27 6.13
CA GLU A 200 17.57 -29.28 6.02
C GLU A 200 16.62 -29.30 7.23
N ALA A 201 15.32 -29.44 6.95
CA ALA A 201 14.29 -29.62 7.98
C ALA A 201 13.31 -30.75 7.66
N ILE A 202 12.72 -31.33 8.70
CA ILE A 202 11.65 -32.35 8.59
C ILE A 202 10.31 -31.63 8.75
N HIS A 203 9.43 -31.79 7.77
CA HIS A 203 8.05 -31.29 7.85
C HIS A 203 7.14 -32.34 8.49
N LEU A 204 6.49 -32.00 9.60
CA LEU A 204 5.68 -32.91 10.41
C LEU A 204 4.22 -33.01 9.94
N LYS A 205 3.79 -32.18 8.99
CA LYS A 205 2.45 -32.21 8.43
C LYS A 205 2.17 -33.55 7.75
N ARG A 206 1.01 -34.13 8.04
CA ARG A 206 0.52 -35.37 7.43
C ARG A 206 -0.59 -35.06 6.46
N PHE A 207 -0.36 -35.34 5.18
CA PHE A 207 -1.38 -35.17 4.15
C PHE A 207 -2.22 -36.43 3.99
N THR A 208 -3.54 -36.26 4.03
CA THR A 208 -4.48 -37.15 3.34
C THR A 208 -4.61 -36.72 1.88
N PHE A 209 -5.06 -37.62 1.00
CA PHE A 209 -5.27 -37.31 -0.41
C PHE A 209 -6.15 -36.08 -0.61
N GLY A 210 -7.29 -36.02 0.09
CA GLY A 210 -8.20 -34.87 0.05
C GLY A 210 -7.53 -33.57 0.53
N SER A 211 -6.81 -33.61 1.66
CA SER A 211 -6.13 -32.43 2.18
C SER A 211 -5.05 -31.89 1.25
N LEU A 212 -4.31 -32.76 0.55
CA LEU A 212 -3.30 -32.38 -0.43
C LEU A 212 -3.94 -31.73 -1.65
N MET A 213 -5.06 -32.28 -2.15
CA MET A 213 -5.76 -31.69 -3.29
C MET A 213 -6.36 -30.32 -2.94
N THR A 214 -6.96 -30.19 -1.76
CA THR A 214 -7.47 -28.89 -1.27
C THR A 214 -6.34 -27.86 -1.12
N ASP A 215 -5.18 -28.26 -0.59
CA ASP A 215 -4.01 -27.39 -0.45
C ASP A 215 -3.50 -26.91 -1.82
N ASN A 216 -3.38 -27.83 -2.79
CA ASN A 216 -2.97 -27.49 -4.16
C ASN A 216 -4.01 -26.60 -4.89
N LEU A 217 -5.31 -26.85 -4.69
CA LEU A 217 -6.39 -26.02 -5.25
C LEU A 217 -6.28 -24.60 -4.74
N ARG A 218 -6.20 -24.43 -3.41
CA ARG A 218 -6.13 -23.11 -2.75
C ARG A 218 -4.87 -22.37 -3.17
N LYS A 219 -3.70 -23.00 -3.07
CA LYS A 219 -2.41 -22.38 -3.45
C LYS A 219 -2.37 -21.96 -4.91
N ALA A 220 -2.85 -22.80 -5.83
CA ALA A 220 -2.87 -22.43 -7.24
C ALA A 220 -3.83 -21.27 -7.54
N PHE A 221 -5.00 -21.24 -6.89
CA PHE A 221 -5.96 -20.15 -7.01
C PHE A 221 -5.40 -18.83 -6.44
N ASP A 222 -4.89 -18.87 -5.21
CA ASP A 222 -4.38 -17.71 -4.49
C ASP A 222 -3.13 -17.14 -5.17
N ALA A 223 -2.19 -17.99 -5.62
CA ALA A 223 -1.00 -17.55 -6.36
C ALA A 223 -1.36 -16.84 -7.68
N PHE A 224 -2.39 -17.30 -8.40
CA PHE A 224 -2.89 -16.58 -9.58
C PHE A 224 -3.43 -15.21 -9.20
N MET A 225 -4.27 -15.15 -8.16
CA MET A 225 -4.88 -13.89 -7.71
C MET A 225 -3.83 -12.90 -7.20
N ALA A 226 -2.83 -13.34 -6.42
CA ALA A 226 -1.73 -12.53 -5.92
C ALA A 226 -0.90 -11.94 -7.07
N ARG A 227 -0.51 -12.76 -8.05
CA ARG A 227 0.22 -12.30 -9.25
C ARG A 227 -0.56 -11.29 -10.08
N ARG A 228 -1.89 -11.41 -10.14
CA ARG A 228 -2.76 -10.44 -10.83
C ARG A 228 -2.96 -9.15 -10.04
N ARG A 229 -2.94 -9.22 -8.71
CA ARG A 229 -3.07 -8.06 -7.82
C ARG A 229 -1.78 -7.24 -7.74
N TYR A 230 -0.62 -7.91 -7.72
CA TYR A 230 0.70 -7.26 -7.56
C TYR A 230 1.67 -7.53 -8.74
N PRO A 231 1.30 -7.22 -9.99
CA PRO A 231 2.10 -7.59 -11.16
C PRO A 231 3.50 -6.97 -11.18
N GLY A 232 3.71 -5.80 -10.56
CA GLY A 232 5.02 -5.18 -10.44
C GLY A 232 5.96 -5.91 -9.48
N VAL A 233 5.42 -6.49 -8.39
CA VAL A 233 6.18 -7.31 -7.43
C VAL A 233 6.68 -8.59 -8.07
N TYR A 234 5.80 -9.31 -8.77
CA TYR A 234 6.15 -10.58 -9.43
C TYR A 234 6.84 -10.40 -10.80
N ARG A 235 7.14 -9.17 -11.23
CA ARG A 235 7.78 -8.93 -12.52
C ARG A 235 9.18 -9.54 -12.52
N GLY A 236 9.40 -10.48 -13.45
CA GLY A 236 10.66 -11.23 -13.55
C GLY A 236 10.77 -12.39 -12.56
N PHE A 237 9.74 -12.66 -11.76
CA PHE A 237 9.71 -13.77 -10.79
C PHE A 237 8.89 -14.95 -11.34
N ASP A 238 9.57 -16.05 -11.67
CA ASP A 238 8.94 -17.24 -12.25
C ASP A 238 8.26 -18.13 -11.20
N LEU A 239 7.80 -19.35 -11.55
CA LEU A 239 7.21 -20.33 -10.62
C LEU A 239 8.18 -21.49 -10.30
N ASN A 240 9.37 -21.47 -10.91
CA ASN A 240 10.42 -22.47 -10.80
C ASN A 240 9.93 -23.93 -10.81
N LEU A 241 9.05 -24.26 -11.76
CA LEU A 241 8.60 -25.64 -11.97
C LEU A 241 9.67 -26.47 -12.72
N GLY A 242 10.53 -25.82 -13.52
CA GLY A 242 11.44 -26.52 -14.43
C GLY A 242 10.71 -27.25 -15.57
N PRO A 243 11.42 -27.69 -16.62
CA PRO A 243 10.78 -28.23 -17.83
C PRO A 243 9.96 -29.49 -17.56
N ILE A 244 10.43 -30.39 -16.69
CA ILE A 244 9.77 -31.68 -16.40
C ILE A 244 8.43 -31.51 -15.67
N LEU A 245 8.37 -30.68 -14.61
CA LEU A 245 7.08 -30.45 -13.95
C LEU A 245 6.15 -29.65 -14.85
N TRP A 246 6.67 -28.69 -15.63
CA TRP A 246 5.86 -27.89 -16.53
C TRP A 246 5.18 -28.74 -17.61
N THR A 247 5.93 -29.61 -18.29
CA THR A 247 5.39 -30.46 -19.37
C THR A 247 4.37 -31.47 -18.84
N THR A 248 4.66 -32.09 -17.69
CA THR A 248 3.77 -33.09 -17.09
C THR A 248 2.50 -32.48 -16.48
N LEU A 249 2.58 -31.30 -15.87
CA LEU A 249 1.39 -30.53 -15.43
C LEU A 249 0.55 -30.10 -16.64
N PHE A 250 1.19 -29.58 -17.68
CA PHE A 250 0.48 -29.13 -18.89
C PHE A 250 -0.31 -30.27 -19.55
N ALA A 251 0.27 -31.47 -19.62
CA ALA A 251 -0.41 -32.65 -20.14
C ALA A 251 -1.71 -32.94 -19.35
N GLY A 252 -1.67 -32.87 -18.02
CA GLY A 252 -2.85 -33.08 -17.17
C GLY A 252 -3.87 -31.94 -17.24
N CYS A 253 -3.43 -30.69 -17.45
CA CYS A 253 -4.31 -29.54 -17.67
C CYS A 253 -5.04 -29.60 -19.02
N LEU A 254 -4.47 -30.28 -20.03
CA LEU A 254 -5.05 -30.42 -21.36
C LEU A 254 -6.25 -31.38 -21.38
N LEU A 255 -6.26 -32.39 -20.51
CA LEU A 255 -7.30 -33.41 -20.50
C LEU A 255 -8.72 -32.84 -20.22
N PRO A 256 -8.96 -32.01 -19.18
CA PRO A 256 -10.26 -31.38 -18.98
C PRO A 256 -10.74 -30.59 -20.20
N LEU A 257 -9.84 -29.87 -20.88
CA LEU A 257 -10.17 -29.13 -22.09
C LEU A 257 -10.58 -30.06 -23.23
N LEU A 258 -9.84 -31.14 -23.48
CA LEU A 258 -10.17 -32.12 -24.51
C LEU A 258 -11.52 -32.82 -24.25
N VAL A 259 -11.82 -33.12 -22.99
CA VAL A 259 -13.12 -33.70 -22.59
C VAL A 259 -14.24 -32.71 -22.87
N ILE A 260 -14.10 -31.43 -22.48
CA ILE A 260 -15.09 -30.39 -22.76
C ILE A 260 -15.29 -30.24 -24.28
N LEU A 261 -14.21 -30.17 -25.06
CA LEU A 261 -14.27 -30.05 -26.51
C LEU A 261 -14.95 -31.27 -27.17
N GLY A 262 -14.72 -32.48 -26.65
CA GLY A 262 -15.39 -33.68 -27.14
C GLY A 262 -16.89 -33.70 -26.83
N LEU A 263 -17.30 -33.23 -25.65
CA LEU A 263 -18.71 -33.11 -25.27
C LEU A 263 -19.49 -32.16 -26.18
N ILE A 264 -18.83 -31.14 -26.74
CA ILE A 264 -19.43 -30.20 -27.70
C ILE A 264 -19.15 -30.56 -29.17
N GLY A 265 -18.59 -31.75 -29.44
CA GLY A 265 -18.35 -32.26 -30.79
C GLY A 265 -17.17 -31.64 -31.54
N LEU A 266 -16.31 -30.86 -30.85
CA LEU A 266 -15.14 -30.20 -31.44
C LEU A 266 -13.84 -31.00 -31.33
N ALA A 267 -13.80 -32.08 -30.56
CA ALA A 267 -12.66 -32.99 -30.47
C ALA A 267 -13.08 -34.44 -30.74
N PRO A 268 -12.37 -35.17 -31.62
CA PRO A 268 -12.68 -36.57 -31.87
C PRO A 268 -12.30 -37.44 -30.66
N GLY A 269 -13.01 -38.54 -30.43
CA GLY A 269 -12.76 -39.45 -29.30
C GLY A 269 -11.31 -39.95 -29.20
N ARG A 270 -10.62 -40.14 -30.34
CA ARG A 270 -9.18 -40.48 -30.38
C ARG A 270 -8.28 -39.43 -29.71
N ALA A 271 -8.64 -38.15 -29.78
CA ALA A 271 -7.88 -37.07 -29.15
C ALA A 271 -8.04 -37.11 -27.62
N ILE A 272 -9.26 -37.38 -27.14
CA ILE A 272 -9.53 -37.60 -25.71
C ILE A 272 -8.75 -38.82 -25.21
N GLY A 273 -8.79 -39.94 -25.93
CA GLY A 273 -8.03 -41.14 -25.59
C GLY A 273 -6.52 -40.89 -25.51
N ALA A 274 -5.95 -40.15 -26.47
CA ALA A 274 -4.56 -39.72 -26.42
C ALA A 274 -4.25 -38.83 -25.21
N GLY A 275 -5.14 -37.89 -24.87
CA GLY A 275 -5.00 -37.05 -23.68
C GLY A 275 -5.00 -37.84 -22.36
N VAL A 276 -5.87 -38.85 -22.25
CA VAL A 276 -5.90 -39.77 -21.10
C VAL A 276 -4.60 -40.53 -20.98
N LEU A 277 -4.10 -41.12 -22.08
CA LEU A 277 -2.85 -41.87 -22.09
C LEU A 277 -1.65 -40.99 -21.73
N LEU A 278 -1.56 -39.78 -22.30
CA LEU A 278 -0.50 -38.83 -21.99
C LEU A 278 -0.52 -38.42 -20.52
N THR A 279 -1.70 -38.13 -19.98
CA THR A 279 -1.86 -37.74 -18.56
C THR A 279 -1.48 -38.89 -17.63
N ALA A 280 -1.93 -40.11 -17.93
CA ALA A 280 -1.63 -41.30 -17.14
C ALA A 280 -0.14 -41.68 -17.22
N ALA A 281 0.52 -41.46 -18.36
CA ALA A 281 1.94 -41.76 -18.56
C ALA A 281 2.87 -40.66 -18.04
N ALA A 282 2.39 -39.42 -17.87
CA ALA A 282 3.20 -38.26 -17.47
C ALA A 282 4.08 -38.49 -16.21
N PRO A 283 3.62 -39.21 -15.17
CA PRO A 283 4.44 -39.49 -13.98
C PRO A 283 5.71 -40.30 -14.25
N LEU A 284 5.80 -41.04 -15.36
CA LEU A 284 7.03 -41.73 -15.78
C LEU A 284 8.20 -40.75 -15.99
N LEU A 285 7.91 -39.52 -16.46
CA LEU A 285 8.92 -38.49 -16.67
C LEU A 285 9.45 -37.91 -15.35
N LEU A 286 8.71 -38.07 -14.25
CA LEU A 286 9.12 -37.61 -12.92
C LEU A 286 10.12 -38.56 -12.25
N TRP A 287 10.12 -39.84 -12.63
CA TRP A 287 10.93 -40.88 -11.98
C TRP A 287 12.44 -40.64 -11.97
N PRO A 288 13.11 -40.32 -13.09
CA PRO A 288 14.57 -40.23 -13.12
C PRO A 288 15.12 -38.99 -12.41
N SER A 289 14.29 -37.97 -12.18
CA SER A 289 14.71 -36.65 -11.70
C SER A 289 14.04 -36.29 -10.37
N VAL A 290 12.72 -36.11 -10.37
CA VAL A 290 11.93 -35.64 -9.23
C VAL A 290 11.79 -36.74 -8.17
N LEU A 291 11.45 -37.96 -8.59
CA LEU A 291 11.16 -39.10 -7.70
C LEU A 291 12.34 -40.08 -7.60
N ARG A 292 13.56 -39.59 -7.86
CA ARG A 292 14.77 -40.42 -7.90
C ARG A 292 15.07 -41.07 -6.55
N GLU A 293 14.93 -40.32 -5.46
CA GLU A 293 15.29 -40.76 -4.10
C GLU A 293 14.10 -41.27 -3.28
N THR A 294 12.91 -41.36 -3.91
CA THR A 294 11.68 -41.78 -3.22
C THR A 294 11.46 -43.29 -3.24
N SER A 295 10.64 -43.76 -2.31
CA SER A 295 10.23 -45.17 -2.23
C SER A 295 9.42 -45.63 -3.45
N TRP A 296 9.41 -46.94 -3.71
CA TRP A 296 8.63 -47.51 -4.82
C TRP A 296 7.13 -47.22 -4.66
N LEU A 297 6.62 -47.19 -3.42
CA LEU A 297 5.23 -46.85 -3.12
C LEU A 297 4.87 -45.44 -3.59
N VAL A 298 5.77 -44.46 -3.39
CA VAL A 298 5.59 -43.08 -3.88
C VAL A 298 5.58 -43.02 -5.39
N ARG A 299 6.49 -43.74 -6.03
CA ARG A 299 6.55 -43.82 -7.50
C ARG A 299 5.28 -44.41 -8.11
N SER A 300 4.70 -45.42 -7.47
CA SER A 300 3.40 -46.00 -7.86
C SER A 300 2.24 -45.04 -7.58
N ALA A 301 2.20 -44.42 -6.39
CA ALA A 301 1.16 -43.46 -6.03
C ALA A 301 1.14 -42.23 -6.96
N ALA A 302 2.29 -41.82 -7.50
CA ALA A 302 2.40 -40.70 -8.44
C ALA A 302 1.52 -40.85 -9.69
N PHE A 303 1.22 -42.08 -10.13
CA PHE A 303 0.29 -42.36 -11.24
C PHE A 303 -1.15 -41.90 -10.99
N VAL A 304 -1.53 -41.71 -9.72
CA VAL A 304 -2.83 -41.18 -9.34
C VAL A 304 -2.69 -39.74 -8.85
N VAL A 305 -1.74 -39.49 -7.94
CA VAL A 305 -1.59 -38.20 -7.26
C VAL A 305 -1.27 -37.09 -8.24
N TRP A 306 -0.34 -37.31 -9.18
CA TRP A 306 0.13 -36.24 -10.07
C TRP A 306 -0.92 -35.85 -11.14
N PRO A 307 -1.57 -36.78 -11.86
CA PRO A 307 -2.69 -36.45 -12.74
C PRO A 307 -3.80 -35.66 -12.06
N VAL A 308 -4.21 -36.10 -10.86
CA VAL A 308 -5.28 -35.41 -10.13
C VAL A 308 -4.81 -34.01 -9.69
N THR A 309 -3.56 -33.89 -9.23
CA THR A 309 -2.96 -32.58 -8.91
C THR A 309 -2.99 -31.65 -10.12
N ALA A 310 -2.62 -32.13 -11.31
CA ALA A 310 -2.63 -31.34 -12.53
C ALA A 310 -4.05 -30.84 -12.89
N ILE A 311 -5.06 -31.72 -12.80
CA ILE A 311 -6.46 -31.35 -13.04
C ILE A 311 -6.93 -30.32 -11.99
N VAL A 312 -6.61 -30.53 -10.71
CA VAL A 312 -6.94 -29.60 -9.62
C VAL A 312 -6.32 -28.22 -9.86
N VAL A 313 -5.04 -28.16 -10.25
CA VAL A 313 -4.35 -26.91 -10.59
C VAL A 313 -4.99 -26.24 -11.81
N ALA A 314 -5.41 -27.01 -12.82
CA ALA A 314 -6.13 -26.47 -13.98
C ALA A 314 -7.46 -25.83 -13.57
N VAL A 315 -8.27 -26.55 -12.77
CA VAL A 315 -9.55 -26.07 -12.25
C VAL A 315 -9.36 -24.81 -11.40
N ALA A 316 -8.36 -24.79 -10.51
CA ALA A 316 -8.04 -23.62 -9.69
C ALA A 316 -7.72 -22.38 -10.55
N ASN A 317 -6.84 -22.53 -11.55
CA ASN A 317 -6.46 -21.42 -12.43
C ASN A 317 -7.64 -20.93 -13.28
N VAL A 318 -8.46 -21.84 -13.81
CA VAL A 318 -9.67 -21.48 -14.56
C VAL A 318 -10.64 -20.71 -13.66
N ALA A 319 -10.92 -21.21 -12.46
CA ALA A 319 -11.76 -20.53 -11.48
C ALA A 319 -11.20 -19.15 -11.10
N ALA A 320 -9.89 -19.04 -10.92
CA ALA A 320 -9.21 -17.78 -10.62
C ALA A 320 -9.31 -16.77 -11.78
N VAL A 321 -9.17 -17.23 -13.03
CA VAL A 321 -9.39 -16.41 -14.24
C VAL A 321 -10.82 -15.87 -14.27
N PHE A 322 -11.83 -16.71 -14.05
CA PHE A 322 -13.23 -16.27 -14.01
C PHE A 322 -13.49 -15.29 -12.85
N ARG A 323 -12.95 -15.56 -11.65
CA ARG A 323 -13.07 -14.66 -10.49
C ARG A 323 -12.43 -13.30 -10.75
N TRP A 324 -11.24 -13.30 -11.35
CA TRP A 324 -10.50 -12.08 -11.72
C TRP A 324 -11.21 -11.30 -12.83
N ALA A 325 -11.59 -11.97 -13.93
CA ALA A 325 -12.28 -11.35 -15.05
C ALA A 325 -13.65 -10.79 -14.63
N GLY A 326 -14.42 -11.54 -13.85
CA GLY A 326 -15.70 -11.09 -13.29
C GLY A 326 -15.51 -9.88 -12.37
N GLY A 327 -14.53 -9.93 -11.46
CA GLY A 327 -14.19 -8.80 -10.59
C GLY A 327 -13.79 -7.54 -11.37
N ARG A 328 -12.97 -7.71 -12.42
CA ARG A 328 -12.54 -6.62 -13.30
C ARG A 328 -13.72 -6.03 -14.09
N LEU A 329 -14.60 -6.87 -14.63
CA LEU A 329 -15.83 -6.42 -15.30
C LEU A 329 -16.71 -5.62 -14.33
N THR A 330 -16.94 -6.13 -13.11
CA THR A 330 -17.73 -5.41 -12.11
C THR A 330 -17.07 -4.08 -11.72
N ALA A 331 -15.76 -4.03 -11.57
CA ALA A 331 -15.02 -2.81 -11.27
C ALA A 331 -15.13 -1.78 -12.41
N HIS A 332 -15.06 -2.20 -13.68
CA HIS A 332 -15.26 -1.33 -14.83
C HIS A 332 -16.69 -0.79 -14.91
N LEU A 333 -17.71 -1.64 -14.74
CA LEU A 333 -19.11 -1.23 -14.72
C LEU A 333 -19.39 -0.24 -13.59
N ARG A 334 -18.93 -0.53 -12.37
CA ARG A 334 -19.03 0.41 -11.23
C ARG A 334 -18.30 1.72 -11.52
N GLY A 335 -17.09 1.65 -12.07
CA GLY A 335 -16.30 2.83 -12.41
C GLY A 335 -16.98 3.72 -13.46
N PHE A 336 -17.69 3.14 -14.42
CA PHE A 336 -18.53 3.87 -15.38
C PHE A 336 -19.71 4.56 -14.68
N VAL A 337 -20.45 3.84 -13.83
CA VAL A 337 -21.55 4.41 -13.04
C VAL A 337 -21.05 5.55 -12.14
N ASP A 338 -19.91 5.38 -11.49
CA ASP A 338 -19.32 6.38 -10.61
C ASP A 338 -18.92 7.65 -11.37
N LEU A 339 -18.36 7.49 -12.58
CA LEU A 339 -18.01 8.61 -13.45
C LEU A 339 -19.26 9.33 -13.95
N SER A 340 -20.29 8.61 -14.36
CA SER A 340 -21.58 9.18 -14.77
C SER A 340 -22.26 9.95 -13.63
N ARG A 341 -22.24 9.40 -12.41
CA ARG A 341 -22.74 10.09 -11.21
C ARG A 341 -21.94 11.37 -10.92
N SER A 342 -20.62 11.30 -11.00
CA SER A 342 -19.75 12.48 -10.80
C SER A 342 -19.99 13.54 -11.87
N GLY A 343 -20.12 13.14 -13.14
CA GLY A 343 -20.45 14.04 -14.24
C GLY A 343 -21.83 14.69 -14.06
N TRP A 344 -22.82 13.94 -13.61
CA TRP A 344 -24.13 14.49 -13.26
C TRP A 344 -24.06 15.51 -12.12
N ARG A 345 -23.28 15.23 -11.06
CA ARG A 345 -23.05 16.18 -9.95
C ARG A 345 -22.44 17.48 -10.47
N VAL A 346 -21.43 17.40 -11.35
CA VAL A 346 -20.79 18.56 -11.98
C VAL A 346 -21.80 19.39 -12.79
N LEU A 347 -22.69 18.75 -13.56
CA LEU A 347 -23.68 19.44 -14.39
C LEU A 347 -24.81 20.06 -13.55
N ARG A 348 -25.35 19.33 -12.56
CA ARG A 348 -26.50 19.80 -11.76
C ARG A 348 -26.11 20.72 -10.60
N ARG A 349 -24.87 20.62 -10.09
CA ARG A 349 -24.37 21.33 -8.91
C ARG A 349 -25.35 21.30 -7.72
N SER A 350 -25.93 20.13 -7.44
CA SER A 350 -27.00 19.96 -6.45
C SER A 350 -26.53 19.93 -4.98
N GLY A 351 -25.28 20.31 -4.69
CA GLY A 351 -24.69 20.26 -3.35
C GLY A 351 -23.91 18.98 -3.02
N MET A 352 -23.91 17.96 -3.89
CA MET A 352 -23.14 16.73 -3.64
C MET A 352 -21.70 16.83 -4.17
N PRO A 353 -20.68 16.44 -3.39
CA PRO A 353 -19.28 16.63 -3.75
C PRO A 353 -18.80 15.74 -4.89
N VAL A 354 -17.79 16.23 -5.60
CA VAL A 354 -16.84 15.42 -6.38
C VAL A 354 -15.41 15.56 -5.84
N GLN A 355 -15.20 16.46 -4.88
CA GLN A 355 -13.94 16.65 -4.16
C GLN A 355 -14.21 16.76 -2.65
N ILE A 356 -13.35 16.14 -1.85
CA ILE A 356 -13.32 16.32 -0.38
C ILE A 356 -11.89 16.66 0.03
N VAL A 357 -11.75 17.64 0.92
CA VAL A 357 -10.54 17.84 1.72
C VAL A 357 -10.87 17.42 3.14
N HIS A 358 -10.16 16.44 3.67
CA HIS A 358 -10.40 15.92 5.02
C HIS A 358 -9.15 16.12 5.86
N PHE A 359 -9.25 16.97 6.87
CA PHE A 359 -8.23 17.16 7.88
C PHE A 359 -8.31 15.96 8.83
N VAL A 360 -7.35 15.05 8.74
CA VAL A 360 -7.43 13.76 9.45
C VAL A 360 -6.78 13.79 10.83
N THR A 361 -6.02 14.85 11.12
CA THR A 361 -5.31 15.06 12.38
C THR A 361 -4.87 16.51 12.50
N ALA A 362 -4.91 17.07 13.71
CA ALA A 362 -4.23 18.31 14.06
C ALA A 362 -2.80 18.07 14.55
N ARG A 363 -2.28 16.84 14.61
CA ARG A 363 -0.93 16.62 15.17
C ARG A 363 0.13 16.85 14.10
N CYS A 364 1.16 17.62 14.41
CA CYS A 364 2.31 17.82 13.53
C CYS A 364 3.60 17.99 14.33
N ASN A 365 4.71 17.49 13.77
CA ASN A 365 6.05 17.63 14.34
C ASN A 365 6.78 18.92 13.92
N LEU A 366 6.27 19.68 12.94
CA LEU A 366 6.85 20.95 12.47
C LEU A 366 5.90 22.13 12.75
N ARG A 367 6.43 23.35 12.77
CA ARG A 367 5.69 24.61 13.02
C ARG A 367 5.98 25.65 11.94
N CYS A 368 5.81 25.24 10.68
CA CYS A 368 6.17 26.03 9.50
C CYS A 368 5.57 27.43 9.54
N GLU A 369 6.30 28.44 9.06
CA GLU A 369 5.88 29.85 9.14
C GLU A 369 4.56 30.13 8.42
N HIS A 370 4.35 29.51 7.27
CA HIS A 370 3.15 29.65 6.45
C HIS A 370 1.99 28.74 6.88
N CYS A 371 2.14 27.97 7.96
CA CYS A 371 1.13 27.01 8.39
C CYS A 371 -0.06 27.71 9.06
N PHE A 372 -1.20 27.70 8.41
CA PHE A 372 -2.45 28.22 8.98
C PHE A 372 -3.04 27.35 10.10
N TYR A 373 -2.51 26.13 10.30
CA TYR A 373 -2.91 25.23 11.40
C TYR A 373 -2.14 25.48 12.69
N LYS A 374 -1.12 26.34 12.67
CA LYS A 374 -0.11 26.44 13.73
C LYS A 374 -0.69 26.59 15.14
N GLU A 375 -1.80 27.29 15.27
CA GLU A 375 -2.46 27.58 16.55
C GLU A 375 -3.28 26.40 17.10
N SER A 376 -3.79 25.51 16.24
CA SER A 376 -4.58 24.33 16.63
C SER A 376 -3.76 23.02 16.70
N LEU A 377 -2.46 23.05 16.33
CA LEU A 377 -1.62 21.84 16.24
C LEU A 377 -1.27 21.20 17.60
N ASP A 378 -1.44 21.92 18.70
CA ASP A 378 -0.99 21.56 20.06
C ASP A 378 -2.13 21.14 21.01
N ASP A 379 -3.36 20.98 20.51
CA ASP A 379 -4.49 20.53 21.33
C ASP A 379 -4.27 19.08 21.84
N PRO A 380 -4.36 18.82 23.18
CA PRO A 380 -4.18 17.49 23.76
C PRO A 380 -5.09 16.40 23.18
N ASN A 381 -6.29 16.78 22.71
CA ASN A 381 -7.19 15.86 22.02
C ASN A 381 -7.79 16.54 20.79
N PRO A 382 -7.14 16.43 19.63
CA PRO A 382 -7.53 17.18 18.44
C PRO A 382 -8.80 16.63 17.76
N GLY A 383 -9.49 15.67 18.37
CA GLY A 383 -10.81 15.25 17.88
C GLY A 383 -10.82 14.18 16.79
N GLU A 384 -9.67 13.61 16.38
CA GLU A 384 -9.54 12.65 15.26
C GLU A 384 -10.74 11.69 15.12
N ILE A 385 -11.57 11.85 14.08
CA ILE A 385 -12.74 11.00 13.82
C ILE A 385 -12.39 9.51 13.88
N SER A 386 -13.19 8.69 14.58
CA SER A 386 -13.04 7.23 14.63
C SER A 386 -13.23 6.56 13.26
N ILE A 387 -12.77 5.31 13.11
CA ILE A 387 -12.96 4.56 11.85
C ILE A 387 -14.45 4.27 11.61
N GLU A 388 -15.21 4.04 12.68
CA GLU A 388 -16.65 3.78 12.65
C GLU A 388 -17.41 4.99 12.12
N THR A 389 -17.14 6.18 12.66
CA THR A 389 -17.76 7.42 12.17
C THR A 389 -17.28 7.79 10.77
N LEU A 390 -16.01 7.51 10.45
CA LEU A 390 -15.52 7.69 9.09
C LEU A 390 -16.32 6.84 8.10
N ASP A 391 -16.51 5.54 8.39
CA ASP A 391 -17.22 4.59 7.53
C ASP A 391 -18.66 5.05 7.22
N SER A 392 -19.40 5.47 8.26
CA SER A 392 -20.77 5.96 8.10
C SER A 392 -20.80 7.25 7.28
N THR A 393 -19.89 8.18 7.55
CA THR A 393 -19.75 9.46 6.85
C THR A 393 -19.47 9.24 5.37
N VAL A 394 -18.42 8.48 5.03
CA VAL A 394 -17.95 8.37 3.65
C VAL A 394 -18.86 7.53 2.77
N ARG A 395 -19.71 6.68 3.37
CA ARG A 395 -20.80 5.98 2.67
C ARG A 395 -21.85 6.95 2.14
N GLY A 396 -22.13 8.03 2.86
CA GLY A 396 -23.05 9.11 2.44
C GLY A 396 -22.46 10.05 1.36
N ILE A 397 -21.14 10.06 1.20
CA ILE A 397 -20.43 10.98 0.28
C ILE A 397 -20.30 10.39 -1.13
N GLY A 398 -19.84 9.13 -1.23
CA GLY A 398 -19.33 8.55 -2.47
C GLY A 398 -20.34 8.46 -3.63
N PRO A 399 -19.87 8.36 -4.89
CA PRO A 399 -18.48 8.39 -5.33
C PRO A 399 -17.94 9.82 -5.53
N VAL A 400 -16.62 10.00 -5.36
CA VAL A 400 -15.94 11.29 -5.65
C VAL A 400 -14.79 11.11 -6.64
N LEU A 401 -14.34 12.20 -7.26
CA LEU A 401 -13.17 12.19 -8.13
C LEU A 401 -11.88 12.29 -7.31
N TRP A 402 -11.84 13.18 -6.33
CA TRP A 402 -10.66 13.46 -5.52
C TRP A 402 -11.00 13.47 -4.03
N TYR A 403 -10.20 12.77 -3.23
CA TYR A 403 -10.28 12.82 -1.77
C TYR A 403 -8.88 13.13 -1.23
N SER A 404 -8.69 14.35 -0.73
CA SER A 404 -7.41 14.78 -0.16
C SER A 404 -7.45 14.62 1.34
N LEU A 405 -6.50 13.87 1.88
CA LEU A 405 -6.18 13.95 3.30
C LEU A 405 -5.32 15.19 3.53
N ALA A 406 -5.54 15.88 4.63
CA ALA A 406 -4.88 17.13 5.01
C ALA A 406 -4.82 17.22 6.55
N GLY A 407 -4.51 18.40 7.08
CA GLY A 407 -4.33 18.66 8.51
C GLY A 407 -2.88 18.94 8.86
N GLY A 408 -2.45 18.47 10.02
CA GLY A 408 -1.04 18.46 10.47
C GLY A 408 -0.17 17.52 9.62
N GLU A 409 0.45 16.52 10.25
CA GLU A 409 1.21 15.47 9.56
C GLU A 409 0.38 14.17 9.53
N PRO A 410 -0.28 13.83 8.40
CA PRO A 410 -1.15 12.65 8.32
C PRO A 410 -0.46 11.36 8.74
N TYR A 411 0.85 11.18 8.44
CA TYR A 411 1.57 9.96 8.79
C TYR A 411 1.79 9.79 10.30
N LEU A 412 1.52 10.81 11.13
CA LEU A 412 1.48 10.66 12.59
C LEU A 412 0.23 9.94 13.09
N ARG A 413 -0.83 9.85 12.27
CA ARG A 413 -2.04 9.10 12.59
C ARG A 413 -1.76 7.60 12.54
N GLY A 414 -2.06 6.89 13.64
CA GLY A 414 -1.69 5.48 13.81
C GLY A 414 -2.52 4.51 12.97
N ASP A 415 -3.74 4.89 12.65
CA ASP A 415 -4.75 4.17 11.88
C ASP A 415 -4.89 4.71 10.44
N LEU A 416 -3.86 5.38 9.90
CA LEU A 416 -3.94 6.01 8.57
C LEU A 416 -4.22 5.00 7.45
N VAL A 417 -3.71 3.77 7.56
CA VAL A 417 -3.97 2.69 6.59
C VAL A 417 -5.46 2.36 6.57
N GLU A 418 -6.07 2.24 7.74
CA GLU A 418 -7.51 2.00 7.94
C GLU A 418 -8.31 3.16 7.36
N VAL A 419 -7.97 4.42 7.69
CA VAL A 419 -8.62 5.62 7.15
C VAL A 419 -8.67 5.59 5.62
N ILE A 420 -7.52 5.40 4.98
CA ILE A 420 -7.42 5.38 3.51
C ILE A 420 -8.22 4.21 2.93
N SER A 421 -8.14 3.03 3.56
CA SER A 421 -8.87 1.83 3.10
C SER A 421 -10.39 1.97 3.24
N THR A 422 -10.87 2.60 4.30
CA THR A 422 -12.29 2.88 4.54
C THR A 422 -12.82 3.89 3.51
N ILE A 423 -12.09 4.98 3.26
CA ILE A 423 -12.42 5.94 2.21
C ILE A 423 -12.44 5.26 0.84
N ARG A 424 -11.43 4.43 0.54
CA ARG A 424 -11.36 3.71 -0.74
C ARG A 424 -12.55 2.78 -0.94
N SER A 425 -12.89 1.96 0.05
CA SER A 425 -13.93 0.94 -0.06
C SER A 425 -15.35 1.53 -0.11
N ARG A 426 -15.62 2.60 0.64
CA ARG A 426 -16.96 3.22 0.73
C ARG A 426 -17.16 4.38 -0.23
N CYS A 427 -16.23 5.33 -0.24
CA CYS A 427 -16.31 6.55 -1.06
C CYS A 427 -15.80 6.35 -2.49
N ARG A 428 -14.91 5.38 -2.70
CA ARG A 428 -14.37 4.99 -4.02
C ARG A 428 -13.80 6.19 -4.83
N PRO A 429 -12.96 7.05 -4.24
CA PRO A 429 -12.31 8.14 -4.97
C PRO A 429 -11.46 7.60 -6.13
N ARG A 430 -11.38 8.36 -7.24
CA ARG A 430 -10.42 8.06 -8.32
C ARG A 430 -8.99 8.40 -7.91
N VAL A 431 -8.82 9.47 -7.15
CA VAL A 431 -7.55 9.94 -6.61
C VAL A 431 -7.67 10.14 -5.11
N LEU A 432 -6.75 9.51 -4.37
CA LEU A 432 -6.44 9.80 -2.98
C LEU A 432 -5.14 10.58 -2.93
N SER A 433 -5.09 11.68 -2.20
CA SER A 433 -3.85 12.41 -1.95
C SER A 433 -3.54 12.55 -0.48
N VAL A 434 -2.26 12.41 -0.13
CA VAL A 434 -1.77 12.57 1.25
C VAL A 434 -0.50 13.42 1.20
N PRO A 435 -0.51 14.65 1.75
CA PRO A 435 0.70 15.44 1.93
C PRO A 435 1.52 14.88 3.10
N THR A 436 2.81 15.12 3.05
CA THR A 436 3.73 14.87 4.17
C THR A 436 4.89 15.86 4.13
N ASN A 437 5.40 16.22 5.30
CA ASN A 437 6.65 16.94 5.44
C ASN A 437 7.88 16.03 5.26
N GLY A 438 7.68 14.71 5.20
CA GLY A 438 8.75 13.74 4.94
C GLY A 438 9.67 13.45 6.12
N TRP A 439 9.39 13.98 7.31
CA TRP A 439 10.24 13.82 8.50
C TRP A 439 10.41 12.35 8.92
N TYR A 440 9.31 11.59 8.97
CA TYR A 440 9.29 10.20 9.44
C TYR A 440 9.49 9.20 8.30
N VAL A 441 10.62 9.28 7.61
CA VAL A 441 11.00 8.46 6.44
C VAL A 441 10.46 7.02 6.49
N GLU A 442 10.80 6.28 7.54
CA GLU A 442 10.50 4.84 7.60
C GLU A 442 9.06 4.51 7.99
N ARG A 443 8.45 5.39 8.79
CA ARG A 443 7.02 5.31 9.06
C ARG A 443 6.23 5.58 7.78
N THR A 444 6.60 6.63 7.04
CA THR A 444 5.99 6.98 5.75
C THR A 444 6.10 5.81 4.77
N PHE A 445 7.28 5.24 4.59
CA PHE A 445 7.46 4.06 3.73
C PHE A 445 6.56 2.88 4.13
N ARG A 446 6.58 2.47 5.39
CA ARG A 446 5.80 1.30 5.87
C ARG A 446 4.30 1.55 5.73
N THR A 447 3.83 2.73 6.11
CA THR A 447 2.41 3.10 5.96
C THR A 447 2.00 3.14 4.50
N THR A 448 2.76 3.79 3.61
CA THR A 448 2.47 3.82 2.16
C THR A 448 2.46 2.41 1.56
N LEU A 449 3.44 1.57 1.89
CA LEU A 449 3.49 0.18 1.42
C LEU A 449 2.24 -0.60 1.85
N ARG A 450 1.86 -0.54 3.13
CA ARG A 450 0.66 -1.22 3.65
C ARG A 450 -0.61 -0.69 3.02
N THR A 451 -0.72 0.62 2.81
CA THR A 451 -1.81 1.22 2.05
C THR A 451 -1.87 0.63 0.63
N LEU A 452 -0.76 0.58 -0.11
CA LEU A 452 -0.74 0.06 -1.49
C LEU A 452 -1.06 -1.43 -1.57
N GLN A 453 -0.64 -2.22 -0.58
CA GLN A 453 -1.02 -3.63 -0.47
C GLN A 453 -2.55 -3.78 -0.29
N ARG A 454 -3.16 -2.94 0.55
CA ARG A 454 -4.60 -3.00 0.86
C ARG A 454 -5.50 -2.38 -0.21
N LEU A 455 -5.02 -1.40 -0.98
CA LEU A 455 -5.80 -0.73 -2.03
C LEU A 455 -6.18 -1.69 -3.17
N ASP A 456 -7.45 -1.62 -3.58
CA ASP A 456 -8.05 -2.44 -4.65
C ASP A 456 -8.24 -1.67 -5.98
N GLY A 457 -7.50 -0.58 -6.15
CA GLY A 457 -7.54 0.32 -7.30
C GLY A 457 -7.53 1.80 -6.90
N GLY A 458 -7.75 2.68 -7.87
CA GLY A 458 -7.56 4.12 -7.67
C GLY A 458 -6.08 4.51 -7.56
N ASN A 459 -5.81 5.80 -7.68
CA ASN A 459 -4.46 6.34 -7.59
C ASN A 459 -4.21 6.89 -6.18
N LEU A 460 -3.03 6.61 -5.63
CA LEU A 460 -2.52 7.23 -4.41
C LEU A 460 -1.43 8.22 -4.80
N ILE A 461 -1.59 9.47 -4.41
CA ILE A 461 -0.61 10.53 -4.60
C ILE A 461 -0.04 10.91 -3.23
N VAL A 462 1.26 10.79 -3.06
CA VAL A 462 1.96 11.33 -1.89
C VAL A 462 2.63 12.64 -2.30
N PHE A 463 2.26 13.73 -1.63
CA PHE A 463 2.85 15.05 -1.87
C PHE A 463 3.95 15.30 -0.84
N LEU A 464 5.20 15.32 -1.29
CA LEU A 464 6.36 15.69 -0.49
C LEU A 464 6.50 17.21 -0.51
N SER A 465 6.57 17.81 0.65
CA SER A 465 6.60 19.26 0.75
C SER A 465 8.03 19.79 0.65
N LEU A 466 8.30 20.69 -0.30
CA LEU A 466 9.62 21.30 -0.54
C LEU A 466 9.45 22.79 -0.94
N ASP A 467 9.88 23.72 -0.08
CA ASP A 467 9.71 25.17 -0.31
C ASP A 467 11.00 25.95 -0.64
N GLY A 468 12.10 25.28 -0.98
CA GLY A 468 13.34 25.95 -1.38
C GLY A 468 14.56 25.04 -1.30
N PRO A 469 15.75 25.54 -1.68
CA PRO A 469 17.02 24.89 -1.36
C PRO A 469 17.15 24.66 0.15
N ALA A 470 18.03 23.74 0.56
CA ALA A 470 18.10 23.24 1.94
C ALA A 470 18.01 24.31 3.02
N GLU A 471 18.82 25.39 2.94
CA GLU A 471 18.84 26.47 3.92
C GLU A 471 17.48 27.19 4.04
N VAL A 472 16.89 27.59 2.90
CA VAL A 472 15.60 28.30 2.85
C VAL A 472 14.46 27.38 3.29
N HIS A 473 14.50 26.11 2.89
CA HIS A 473 13.49 25.13 3.28
C HIS A 473 13.49 24.91 4.79
N ASP A 474 14.68 24.72 5.38
CA ASP A 474 14.86 24.49 6.79
C ASP A 474 14.47 25.73 7.61
N GLU A 475 14.76 26.94 7.14
CA GLU A 475 14.27 28.18 7.75
C GLU A 475 12.73 28.23 7.79
N ILE A 476 12.06 27.87 6.70
CA ILE A 476 10.59 27.93 6.60
C ILE A 476 9.91 26.85 7.47
N ARG A 477 10.48 25.64 7.55
CA ARG A 477 9.81 24.44 8.09
C ARG A 477 10.41 23.89 9.37
N GLY A 478 11.72 24.05 9.56
CA GLY A 478 12.50 23.54 10.67
C GLY A 478 13.79 22.83 10.22
N ASP A 479 14.82 22.92 11.06
CA ASP A 479 16.17 22.39 10.79
C ASP A 479 16.18 20.91 10.37
N GLY A 480 16.90 20.61 9.29
CA GLY A 480 17.09 19.27 8.75
C GLY A 480 15.86 18.68 8.03
N SER A 481 14.80 19.46 7.83
CA SER A 481 13.57 18.97 7.19
C SER A 481 13.76 18.71 5.70
N PHE A 482 14.60 19.46 5.01
CA PHE A 482 14.91 19.24 3.58
C PHE A 482 15.52 17.86 3.34
N GLU A 483 16.58 17.51 4.08
CA GLU A 483 17.27 16.23 3.93
C GLU A 483 16.37 15.05 4.30
N ARG A 484 15.48 15.22 5.29
CA ARG A 484 14.47 14.21 5.62
C ARG A 484 13.46 14.03 4.51
N ALA A 485 12.92 15.12 3.94
CA ALA A 485 11.98 15.06 2.83
C ALA A 485 12.59 14.38 1.60
N LYS A 486 13.85 14.69 1.28
CA LYS A 486 14.64 14.04 0.23
C LYS A 486 14.84 12.54 0.49
N ALA A 487 15.30 12.18 1.69
CA ALA A 487 15.47 10.78 2.08
C ALA A 487 14.14 10.01 2.03
N CYS A 488 13.03 10.65 2.41
CA CYS A 488 11.68 10.08 2.32
C CYS A 488 11.27 9.78 0.88
N MET A 489 11.47 10.74 -0.02
CA MET A 489 11.13 10.55 -1.43
C MET A 489 11.96 9.42 -2.07
N GLU A 490 13.27 9.37 -1.80
CA GLU A 490 14.13 8.28 -2.29
C GLU A 490 13.72 6.93 -1.69
N ARG A 491 13.36 6.89 -0.41
CA ARG A 491 12.89 5.67 0.25
C ARG A 491 11.60 5.13 -0.35
N LEU A 492 10.70 6.00 -0.80
CA LEU A 492 9.43 5.65 -1.44
C LEU A 492 9.58 5.26 -2.91
N ARG A 493 10.60 5.77 -3.61
CA ARG A 493 10.78 5.62 -5.06
C ARG A 493 10.71 4.16 -5.54
N PRO A 494 11.34 3.15 -4.89
CA PRO A 494 11.22 1.75 -5.28
C PRO A 494 9.77 1.23 -5.29
N LEU A 495 8.86 1.80 -4.48
CA LEU A 495 7.46 1.38 -4.46
C LEU A 495 6.74 1.71 -5.78
N GLN A 496 7.16 2.74 -6.52
CA GLN A 496 6.55 3.08 -7.82
C GLN A 496 6.80 1.99 -8.88
N ASP A 497 7.92 1.26 -8.79
CA ASP A 497 8.21 0.12 -9.67
C ASP A 497 7.33 -1.09 -9.36
N LEU A 498 6.91 -1.23 -8.09
CA LEU A 498 6.09 -2.34 -7.60
C LEU A 498 4.59 -2.06 -7.80
N PHE A 499 4.18 -0.80 -7.61
CA PHE A 499 2.79 -0.36 -7.59
C PHE A 499 2.57 0.79 -8.58
N SER A 500 1.99 0.47 -9.74
CA SER A 500 1.79 1.44 -10.83
C SER A 500 0.73 2.51 -10.54
N ASN A 501 0.07 2.43 -9.38
CA ASN A 501 -0.94 3.39 -8.92
C ASN A 501 -0.39 4.34 -7.83
N LEU A 502 0.90 4.30 -7.50
CA LEU A 502 1.57 5.27 -6.64
C LEU A 502 2.21 6.41 -7.45
N TYR A 503 1.90 7.64 -7.07
CA TYR A 503 2.51 8.84 -7.62
C TYR A 503 3.20 9.62 -6.49
N LEU A 504 4.45 10.00 -6.71
CA LEU A 504 5.24 10.83 -5.81
C LEU A 504 5.34 12.22 -6.43
N ASN A 505 4.68 13.17 -5.80
CA ASN A 505 4.61 14.56 -6.22
C ASN A 505 5.36 15.44 -5.25
N VAL A 506 5.79 16.60 -5.72
CA VAL A 506 6.28 17.67 -4.86
C VAL A 506 5.21 18.76 -4.75
N ILE A 507 5.04 19.30 -3.55
CA ILE A 507 4.24 20.49 -3.30
C ILE A 507 5.18 21.59 -2.78
N THR A 508 5.09 22.76 -3.39
CA THR A 508 5.87 23.95 -3.03
C THR A 508 4.94 25.14 -2.93
N THR A 509 5.16 26.02 -1.97
CA THR A 509 4.38 27.25 -1.81
C THR A 509 5.28 28.44 -2.04
N VAL A 510 4.95 29.30 -3.00
CA VAL A 510 5.68 30.54 -3.27
C VAL A 510 5.21 31.59 -2.27
N MET A 511 6.13 32.08 -1.44
CA MET A 511 5.89 32.98 -0.30
C MET A 511 7.05 33.98 -0.19
N PRO A 512 6.92 35.06 0.62
CA PRO A 512 7.98 36.08 0.73
C PRO A 512 9.37 35.50 1.01
N GLN A 513 9.46 34.50 1.89
CA GLN A 513 10.70 33.87 2.32
C GLN A 513 11.45 33.12 1.20
N ASN A 514 10.76 32.63 0.17
CA ASN A 514 11.37 31.87 -0.92
C ASN A 514 11.19 32.49 -2.31
N ALA A 515 10.53 33.66 -2.42
CA ALA A 515 10.19 34.27 -3.70
C ALA A 515 11.43 34.49 -4.59
N SER A 516 12.57 34.86 -4.00
CA SER A 516 13.81 35.09 -4.73
C SER A 516 14.43 33.83 -5.35
N VAL A 517 14.11 32.65 -4.82
CA VAL A 517 14.72 31.36 -5.23
C VAL A 517 13.74 30.38 -5.86
N ALA A 518 12.43 30.57 -5.68
CA ALA A 518 11.40 29.62 -6.09
C ALA A 518 11.49 29.20 -7.58
N PRO A 519 11.70 30.11 -8.56
CA PRO A 519 11.75 29.70 -9.96
C PRO A 519 12.93 28.78 -10.28
N ALA A 520 14.12 29.10 -9.77
CA ALA A 520 15.31 28.27 -9.95
C ALA A 520 15.16 26.93 -9.20
N PHE A 521 14.46 26.94 -8.06
CA PHE A 521 14.19 25.74 -7.30
C PHE A 521 13.23 24.77 -8.02
N ILE A 522 12.34 25.26 -8.89
CA ILE A 522 11.53 24.37 -9.74
C ILE A 522 12.42 23.50 -10.65
N ASP A 523 13.46 24.08 -11.28
CA ASP A 523 14.43 23.33 -12.09
C ASP A 523 15.17 22.28 -11.23
N GLU A 524 15.56 22.66 -10.01
CA GLU A 524 16.21 21.76 -9.04
C GLU A 524 15.30 20.58 -8.66
N ILE A 525 14.03 20.83 -8.34
CA ILE A 525 13.05 19.79 -8.04
C ILE A 525 12.97 18.77 -9.18
N VAL A 526 12.87 19.23 -10.43
CA VAL A 526 12.76 18.33 -11.59
C VAL A 526 14.04 17.51 -11.76
N ARG A 527 15.21 18.13 -11.61
CA ARG A 527 16.51 17.48 -11.81
C ARG A 527 16.80 16.44 -10.72
N ASP A 528 16.62 16.82 -9.47
CA ASP A 528 17.16 16.09 -8.32
C ASP A 528 16.12 15.15 -7.71
N PHE A 529 14.85 15.55 -7.68
CA PHE A 529 13.77 14.76 -7.09
C PHE A 529 12.95 13.98 -8.13
N ARG A 530 12.94 14.42 -9.39
CA ARG A 530 12.24 13.75 -10.51
C ARG A 530 10.79 13.33 -10.15
N PRO A 531 9.94 14.25 -9.66
CA PRO A 531 8.58 13.90 -9.28
C PRO A 531 7.70 13.56 -10.51
N ASN A 532 6.54 12.96 -10.27
CA ASN A 532 5.53 12.79 -11.32
C ASN A 532 4.90 14.14 -11.71
N SER A 533 4.67 15.02 -10.72
CA SER A 533 4.28 16.42 -10.94
C SER A 533 4.68 17.33 -9.78
N ILE A 534 4.67 18.63 -10.03
CA ILE A 534 4.85 19.68 -9.01
C ILE A 534 3.52 20.43 -8.86
N SER A 535 3.05 20.61 -7.63
CA SER A 535 1.98 21.55 -7.26
C SER A 535 2.65 22.80 -6.70
N ILE A 536 2.44 23.94 -7.37
CA ILE A 536 3.05 25.22 -7.02
C ILE A 536 1.93 26.11 -6.49
N ASN A 537 1.82 26.18 -5.17
CA ASN A 537 0.83 27.02 -4.51
C ASN A 537 1.32 28.46 -4.43
N LEU A 538 0.40 29.41 -4.55
CA LEU A 538 0.65 30.79 -4.15
C LEU A 538 0.36 30.92 -2.65
N PHE A 539 1.22 31.63 -1.91
CA PHE A 539 1.00 31.95 -0.51
C PHE A 539 -0.36 32.61 -0.30
N ARG A 540 -0.98 32.30 0.83
CA ARG A 540 -2.34 32.72 1.15
C ARG A 540 -2.46 33.09 2.61
N TYR A 541 -3.24 34.14 2.87
CA TYR A 541 -3.73 34.43 4.20
C TYR A 541 -4.95 33.56 4.49
N HIS A 542 -5.07 33.07 5.72
CA HIS A 542 -6.18 32.20 6.15
C HIS A 542 -7.37 33.01 6.70
N SER A 543 -7.73 34.07 5.97
CA SER A 543 -8.81 35.00 6.29
C SER A 543 -9.34 35.57 4.99
N LEU A 544 -10.63 35.92 4.96
CA LEU A 544 -11.21 36.68 3.84
C LEU A 544 -10.70 38.13 3.81
N GLU A 545 -10.39 38.68 4.99
CA GLU A 545 -9.80 40.01 5.13
C GLU A 545 -8.30 39.85 5.28
N HIS A 546 -7.55 40.28 4.27
CA HIS A 546 -6.10 40.19 4.26
C HIS A 546 -5.48 41.28 3.38
N PRO A 547 -4.21 41.66 3.61
CA PRO A 547 -3.50 42.57 2.70
C PRO A 547 -3.25 41.89 1.35
N PRO A 548 -3.03 42.68 0.27
CA PRO A 548 -2.66 42.12 -1.02
C PRO A 548 -1.33 41.36 -0.91
N ILE A 549 -1.20 40.32 -1.72
CA ILE A 549 0.04 39.54 -1.81
C ILE A 549 1.13 40.45 -2.41
N PRO A 550 2.36 40.48 -1.85
CA PRO A 550 3.43 41.32 -2.38
C PRO A 550 3.72 41.02 -3.86
N GLU A 551 3.98 42.07 -4.65
CA GLU A 551 4.18 41.95 -6.11
C GLU A 551 5.37 41.04 -6.46
N GLU A 552 6.45 41.09 -5.67
CA GLU A 552 7.61 40.20 -5.82
C GLU A 552 7.22 38.70 -5.72
N VAL A 553 6.28 38.35 -4.84
CA VAL A 553 5.79 36.97 -4.69
C VAL A 553 4.98 36.57 -5.91
N LEU A 554 4.16 37.48 -6.45
CA LEU A 554 3.37 37.25 -7.66
C LEU A 554 4.25 37.07 -8.90
N ASP A 555 5.28 37.91 -9.05
CA ASP A 555 6.27 37.82 -10.12
C ASP A 555 7.03 36.49 -10.06
N SER A 556 7.48 36.11 -8.85
CA SER A 556 8.12 34.83 -8.60
C SER A 556 7.21 33.64 -8.90
N TYR A 557 5.92 33.73 -8.54
CA TYR A 557 4.93 32.70 -8.83
C TYR A 557 4.73 32.51 -10.33
N ASP A 558 4.55 33.60 -11.08
CA ASP A 558 4.39 33.58 -12.54
C ASP A 558 5.61 32.97 -13.23
N GLU A 559 6.80 33.36 -12.78
CA GLU A 559 8.06 32.83 -13.31
C GLU A 559 8.24 31.35 -12.96
N SER A 560 7.92 30.93 -11.73
CA SER A 560 7.92 29.51 -11.32
C SER A 560 6.97 28.67 -12.17
N MET A 561 5.76 29.18 -12.43
CA MET A 561 4.79 28.52 -13.31
C MET A 561 5.29 28.46 -14.77
N ARG A 562 6.01 29.48 -15.25
CA ARG A 562 6.63 29.50 -16.58
C ARG A 562 7.73 28.45 -16.71
N VAL A 563 8.62 28.34 -15.72
CA VAL A 563 9.67 27.32 -15.65
C VAL A 563 9.05 25.91 -15.66
N TYR A 564 8.03 25.69 -14.81
CA TYR A 564 7.32 24.42 -14.74
C TYR A 564 6.62 24.05 -16.05
N ALA A 565 5.96 25.01 -16.71
CA ALA A 565 5.35 24.81 -18.02
C ALA A 565 6.39 24.36 -19.06
N GLY A 566 7.59 24.95 -19.05
CA GLY A 566 8.69 24.53 -19.91
C GLY A 566 9.10 23.06 -19.69
N HIS A 567 9.12 22.58 -18.45
CA HIS A 567 9.38 21.16 -18.16
C HIS A 567 8.26 20.23 -18.62
N LEU A 568 7.01 20.66 -18.50
CA LEU A 568 5.85 19.90 -18.99
C LEU A 568 5.91 19.73 -20.51
N GLU A 569 6.29 20.77 -21.24
CA GLU A 569 6.44 20.78 -22.71
C GLU A 569 7.60 19.90 -23.17
N ARG A 570 8.78 20.02 -22.54
CA ARG A 570 9.95 19.16 -22.82
C ARG A 570 9.76 17.73 -22.35
N GLY A 571 8.84 17.54 -21.42
CA GLY A 571 8.46 16.24 -20.90
C GLY A 571 9.44 15.61 -19.92
N THR A 572 10.18 16.43 -19.16
CA THR A 572 11.27 16.03 -18.27
C THR A 572 10.83 15.41 -16.93
N LEU A 573 9.53 15.37 -16.63
CA LEU A 573 8.99 14.77 -15.41
C LEU A 573 8.82 13.26 -15.52
N ALA A 574 8.91 12.54 -14.38
CA ALA A 574 8.77 11.09 -14.30
C ALA A 574 7.31 10.67 -14.59
N HIS A 575 7.00 10.48 -15.88
CA HIS A 575 5.81 9.83 -16.44
C HIS A 575 4.42 10.12 -15.83
N TYR A 576 3.56 10.74 -16.65
CA TYR A 576 2.16 10.33 -16.79
C TYR A 576 2.03 9.43 -18.02
N GLY A 577 1.74 8.14 -17.81
CA GLY A 577 1.44 7.19 -18.88
C GLY A 577 -0.02 7.30 -19.35
N PHE A 578 -0.41 8.33 -20.08
CA PHE A 578 -1.72 8.39 -20.76
C PHE A 578 -1.80 9.45 -21.88
N VAL A 579 -2.73 9.23 -22.83
CA VAL A 579 -3.11 10.12 -23.95
C VAL A 579 -3.54 11.54 -23.48
N GLY A 580 -3.86 11.72 -22.19
CA GLY A 580 -4.28 12.99 -21.59
C GLY A 580 -3.15 13.93 -21.12
N ARG A 581 -1.87 13.61 -21.36
CA ARG A 581 -0.71 14.42 -20.91
C ARG A 581 -0.82 15.90 -21.29
N ARG A 582 -1.19 16.20 -22.53
CA ARG A 582 -1.30 17.58 -23.03
C ARG A 582 -2.46 18.33 -22.39
N VAL A 583 -3.56 17.62 -22.08
CA VAL A 583 -4.73 18.21 -21.42
C VAL A 583 -4.41 18.54 -19.97
N LEU A 584 -3.72 17.65 -19.26
CA LEU A 584 -3.32 17.88 -17.87
C LEU A 584 -2.27 19.01 -17.78
N ALA A 585 -1.27 19.01 -18.66
CA ALA A 585 -0.30 20.10 -18.74
C ALA A 585 -0.98 21.45 -19.05
N ALA A 586 -1.91 21.48 -20.01
CA ALA A 586 -2.69 22.67 -20.31
C ALA A 586 -3.55 23.12 -19.12
N LYS A 587 -4.12 22.18 -18.35
CA LYS A 587 -4.87 22.47 -17.12
C LYS A 587 -3.97 23.09 -16.05
N GLU A 588 -2.76 22.57 -15.81
CA GLU A 588 -1.83 23.13 -14.82
C GLU A 588 -1.39 24.55 -15.20
N VAL A 589 -1.02 24.79 -16.47
CA VAL A 589 -0.66 26.12 -16.97
C VAL A 589 -1.83 27.09 -16.84
N LEU A 590 -3.04 26.64 -17.19
CA LEU A 590 -4.22 27.49 -17.15
C LEU A 590 -4.58 27.88 -15.72
N LYS A 591 -4.51 26.92 -14.79
CA LYS A 591 -4.75 27.13 -13.36
C LYS A 591 -3.84 28.24 -12.81
N GLY A 592 -2.54 28.19 -13.07
CA GLY A 592 -1.61 29.22 -12.61
C GLY A 592 -1.90 30.61 -13.18
N ARG A 593 -2.25 30.69 -14.47
CA ARG A 593 -2.65 31.98 -15.10
C ARG A 593 -3.90 32.58 -14.47
N VAL A 594 -4.90 31.75 -14.16
CA VAL A 594 -6.13 32.20 -13.49
C VAL A 594 -5.80 32.68 -12.07
N ILE A 595 -4.99 31.94 -11.31
CA ILE A 595 -4.57 32.34 -9.96
C ILE A 595 -3.84 33.68 -9.97
N SER A 596 -2.89 33.87 -10.89
CA SER A 596 -2.15 35.12 -11.03
C SER A 596 -3.05 36.30 -11.41
N LEU A 597 -3.97 36.09 -12.35
CA LEU A 597 -4.95 37.12 -12.75
C LEU A 597 -5.82 37.57 -11.56
N ILE A 598 -6.35 36.61 -10.79
CA ILE A 598 -7.15 36.90 -9.60
C ILE A 598 -6.31 37.65 -8.56
N ALA A 599 -5.08 37.21 -8.31
CA ALA A 599 -4.23 37.79 -7.29
C ALA A 599 -3.75 39.22 -7.61
N ARG A 600 -3.53 39.54 -8.91
CA ARG A 600 -3.04 40.85 -9.36
C ARG A 600 -4.16 41.86 -9.57
N GLU A 601 -5.24 41.43 -10.22
CA GLU A 601 -6.30 42.34 -10.68
C GLU A 601 -7.51 42.36 -9.74
N ASP A 602 -7.46 41.57 -8.66
CA ASP A 602 -8.61 41.30 -7.80
C ASP A 602 -9.86 40.99 -8.63
N ALA A 603 -9.69 40.09 -9.61
CA ALA A 603 -10.71 39.82 -10.60
C ALA A 603 -11.54 38.59 -10.21
N TYR A 604 -12.86 38.69 -10.29
CA TYR A 604 -13.72 37.52 -10.24
C TYR A 604 -13.73 36.79 -11.60
N VAL A 605 -13.09 35.62 -11.66
CA VAL A 605 -12.87 34.89 -12.93
C VAL A 605 -13.78 33.66 -13.08
N THR A 606 -14.06 32.93 -11.99
CA THR A 606 -14.89 31.71 -12.03
C THR A 606 -15.83 31.61 -10.83
N PRO A 607 -17.07 31.13 -11.01
CA PRO A 607 -17.95 30.81 -9.89
C PRO A 607 -17.33 29.78 -8.95
N CYS A 608 -17.40 30.04 -7.65
CA CYS A 608 -16.85 29.16 -6.63
C CYS A 608 -17.61 27.82 -6.53
N THR A 609 -16.87 26.73 -6.34
CA THR A 609 -17.43 25.37 -6.18
C THR A 609 -17.51 24.90 -4.72
N ALA A 610 -17.06 25.73 -3.77
CA ALA A 610 -17.20 25.46 -2.34
C ALA A 610 -18.67 25.29 -1.97
N GLY A 611 -18.99 24.23 -1.22
CA GLY A 611 -20.36 23.93 -0.81
C GLY A 611 -21.29 23.44 -1.94
N THR A 612 -20.78 23.24 -3.16
CA THR A 612 -21.55 22.65 -4.28
C THR A 612 -20.91 21.40 -4.86
N LEU A 613 -19.58 21.40 -5.04
CA LEU A 613 -18.79 20.28 -5.57
C LEU A 613 -17.58 19.94 -4.69
N SER A 614 -17.22 20.80 -3.74
CA SER A 614 -16.12 20.60 -2.79
C SER A 614 -16.57 20.91 -1.37
N TYR A 615 -16.09 20.12 -0.42
CA TYR A 615 -16.32 20.30 1.02
C TYR A 615 -15.05 19.99 1.82
N VAL A 616 -15.00 20.57 3.01
CA VAL A 616 -13.96 20.34 4.00
C VAL A 616 -14.56 19.58 5.18
N ILE A 617 -13.92 18.49 5.59
CA ILE A 617 -14.22 17.76 6.82
C ILE A 617 -13.03 18.00 7.74
N LYS A 618 -13.29 18.53 8.94
CA LYS A 618 -12.28 18.75 9.97
C LYS A 618 -12.11 17.50 10.82
N GLU A 619 -10.98 17.38 11.51
CA GLU A 619 -10.64 16.21 12.32
C GLU A 619 -11.61 15.98 13.47
N ASP A 620 -12.27 17.04 13.97
CA ASP A 620 -13.29 17.03 15.04
C ASP A 620 -14.71 16.69 14.55
N GLY A 621 -14.86 16.44 13.24
CA GLY A 621 -16.15 16.13 12.62
C GLY A 621 -16.91 17.34 12.09
N SER A 622 -16.44 18.58 12.27
CA SER A 622 -17.07 19.75 11.66
C SER A 622 -16.96 19.73 10.14
N VAL A 623 -18.02 20.15 9.46
CA VAL A 623 -18.14 20.14 8.00
C VAL A 623 -18.31 21.57 7.49
N GLY A 624 -17.33 22.03 6.71
CA GLY A 624 -17.33 23.35 6.09
C GLY A 624 -17.43 23.27 4.56
N ALA A 625 -17.86 24.37 3.93
CA ALA A 625 -17.78 24.50 2.47
C ALA A 625 -16.36 24.80 1.97
N CYS A 626 -15.56 25.51 2.78
CA CYS A 626 -14.20 25.93 2.45
C CYS A 626 -13.38 26.11 3.75
N GLU A 627 -12.07 25.87 3.68
CA GLU A 627 -11.19 25.90 4.85
C GLU A 627 -11.00 27.31 5.46
N ILE A 628 -11.19 28.39 4.69
CA ILE A 628 -10.97 29.77 5.16
C ILE A 628 -12.15 30.39 5.90
N LEU A 629 -13.29 29.73 5.86
CA LEU A 629 -14.49 30.25 6.50
C LEU A 629 -14.38 30.06 8.00
N LYS A 630 -14.93 31.02 8.76
CA LYS A 630 -14.93 30.94 10.22
C LYS A 630 -15.67 29.67 10.65
N PRO A 631 -15.30 29.04 11.79
CA PRO A 631 -16.03 27.87 12.31
C PRO A 631 -17.55 28.12 12.48
N SER A 632 -17.95 29.36 12.76
CA SER A 632 -19.36 29.78 12.82
C SER A 632 -20.12 29.68 11.49
N GLN A 633 -19.43 29.46 10.37
CA GLN A 633 -19.99 29.29 9.03
C GLN A 633 -19.91 27.84 8.55
N ASP A 634 -19.50 26.89 9.40
CA ASP A 634 -19.60 25.48 9.10
C ASP A 634 -21.07 25.07 8.93
N ILE A 635 -21.36 24.17 8.01
CA ILE A 635 -22.74 23.74 7.69
C ILE A 635 -23.31 22.77 8.71
N GLY A 636 -22.48 22.32 9.66
CA GLY A 636 -22.80 21.45 10.77
C GLY A 636 -21.65 20.50 11.09
N SER A 637 -21.91 19.52 11.95
CA SER A 637 -20.92 18.54 12.38
C SER A 637 -21.47 17.12 12.21
N LEU A 638 -20.55 16.18 11.98
CA LEU A 638 -20.83 14.76 11.88
C LEU A 638 -21.10 14.16 13.25
N GLY A 639 -22.08 13.28 13.33
CA GLY A 639 -22.36 12.51 14.54
C GLY A 639 -21.42 11.32 14.76
N GLY A 640 -21.21 10.95 16.03
CA GLY A 640 -20.46 9.74 16.42
C GLY A 640 -19.30 9.96 17.38
N THR A 641 -18.18 9.25 17.19
CA THR A 641 -17.06 9.21 18.16
C THR A 641 -15.71 9.60 17.56
N GLN A 642 -14.85 10.11 18.44
CA GLN A 642 -13.44 10.33 18.20
C GLN A 642 -12.68 9.01 18.38
N ARG A 643 -11.45 8.96 17.88
CA ARG A 643 -10.52 7.83 18.03
C ARG A 643 -10.18 7.54 19.49
N SER A 644 -10.26 8.54 20.37
CA SER A 644 -10.12 8.37 21.82
C SER A 644 -11.31 7.62 22.46
N GLY A 645 -12.39 7.37 21.72
CA GLY A 645 -13.64 6.82 22.22
C GLY A 645 -14.59 7.87 22.81
N SER A 646 -14.16 9.12 22.94
CA SER A 646 -15.02 10.24 23.33
C SER A 646 -16.07 10.52 22.24
N PRO A 647 -17.26 11.04 22.58
CA PRO A 647 -18.18 11.58 21.59
C PRO A 647 -17.49 12.67 20.76
N LEU A 648 -17.83 12.80 19.46
CA LEU A 648 -17.29 13.85 18.60
C LEU A 648 -17.55 15.24 19.18
N GLN A 649 -18.66 15.40 19.92
CA GLN A 649 -18.82 16.45 20.92
C GLN A 649 -19.60 15.94 22.16
N ALA A 650 -19.07 16.20 23.35
CA ALA A 650 -19.88 16.46 24.53
C ALA A 650 -19.93 17.98 24.69
N GLY A 651 -21.12 18.57 24.81
CA GLY A 651 -21.22 20.00 25.09
C GLY A 651 -20.48 20.36 26.37
N GLY A 652 -19.40 21.14 26.27
CA GLY A 652 -18.60 21.65 27.38
C GLY A 652 -17.11 21.54 27.13
N ALA A 653 -16.37 22.62 27.37
CA ALA A 653 -14.91 22.64 27.34
C ALA A 653 -14.32 21.53 28.23
N PRO A 654 -13.20 20.91 27.86
CA PRO A 654 -12.57 19.88 28.69
C PRO A 654 -12.21 20.46 30.06
N GLU A 655 -12.47 19.70 31.13
CA GLU A 655 -12.06 20.10 32.48
C GLU A 655 -10.53 20.32 32.52
N PRO A 656 -10.05 21.42 33.13
CA PRO A 656 -8.63 21.65 33.27
C PRO A 656 -8.01 20.55 34.15
N GLY A 657 -7.18 19.69 33.56
CA GLY A 657 -6.47 18.62 34.27
C GLY A 657 -6.72 17.20 33.78
N SER A 658 -7.42 16.99 32.65
CA SER A 658 -7.52 15.66 32.05
C SER A 658 -6.15 15.19 31.58
N ALA A 659 -5.67 14.08 32.17
CA ALA A 659 -4.39 13.48 31.80
C ALA A 659 -4.45 12.95 30.35
N PRO A 660 -3.34 12.99 29.59
CA PRO A 660 -3.28 12.39 28.27
C PRO A 660 -3.59 10.89 28.38
N VAL A 661 -4.67 10.47 27.71
CA VAL A 661 -5.10 9.06 27.70
C VAL A 661 -4.12 8.28 26.82
N PRO A 662 -3.43 7.25 27.33
CA PRO A 662 -2.58 6.40 26.50
C PRO A 662 -3.46 5.55 25.58
N VAL A 663 -3.44 5.85 24.28
CA VAL A 663 -4.19 5.11 23.26
C VAL A 663 -3.39 3.87 22.85
N SER A 664 -3.84 2.69 23.26
CA SER A 664 -3.29 1.41 22.83
C SER A 664 -3.69 1.09 21.38
N ILE A 665 -2.76 0.52 20.62
CA ILE A 665 -3.00 -0.03 19.29
C ILE A 665 -3.64 -1.41 19.50
N VAL A 666 -4.96 -1.49 19.61
CA VAL A 666 -5.67 -2.76 19.51
C VAL A 666 -6.71 -2.63 18.41
N SER A 667 -6.37 -3.18 17.26
CA SER A 667 -7.33 -3.54 16.21
C SER A 667 -8.17 -4.71 16.72
N SER A 668 -9.29 -4.44 17.39
CA SER A 668 -10.23 -5.50 17.77
C SER A 668 -11.32 -5.63 16.69
N PRO A 669 -11.54 -6.82 16.09
CA PRO A 669 -12.63 -7.07 15.15
C PRO A 669 -14.02 -7.15 15.82
N ALA A 670 -14.12 -6.99 17.14
CA ALA A 670 -15.32 -7.25 17.92
C ALA A 670 -15.95 -5.99 18.52
N VAL A 671 -16.30 -5.00 17.68
CA VAL A 671 -17.28 -3.95 18.03
C VAL A 671 -18.27 -3.75 16.88
N ALA A 672 -18.74 -4.87 16.31
CA ALA A 672 -19.81 -4.88 15.32
C ALA A 672 -21.16 -5.19 15.99
N ASP A 673 -21.59 -4.43 17.00
CA ASP A 673 -23.03 -4.41 17.38
C ASP A 673 -23.50 -3.26 18.28
N ARG A 674 -22.72 -2.19 18.46
CA ARG A 674 -23.30 -0.96 19.06
C ARG A 674 -23.84 -0.13 17.92
N ARG A 675 -25.18 -0.07 17.81
CA ARG A 675 -25.89 0.89 16.96
C ARG A 675 -25.28 2.28 17.18
N ALA A 676 -24.41 2.71 16.27
CA ALA A 676 -23.98 4.11 16.16
C ALA A 676 -25.13 4.86 15.48
N GLY A 677 -26.08 5.25 16.30
CA GLY A 677 -27.28 5.97 15.96
C GLY A 677 -27.93 6.37 17.27
N GLY A 678 -27.37 7.38 17.93
CA GLY A 678 -28.18 8.21 18.79
C GLY A 678 -29.20 8.89 17.90
N ASP A 679 -30.48 8.74 18.22
CA ASP A 679 -31.59 9.35 17.49
C ASP A 679 -31.43 10.88 17.47
N GLY A 680 -30.95 11.47 16.37
CA GLY A 680 -31.00 12.92 16.15
C GLY A 680 -29.84 13.60 15.39
N GLU A 681 -28.69 12.95 15.15
CA GLU A 681 -27.54 13.61 14.50
C GLU A 681 -27.54 13.46 12.97
N PRO A 682 -27.32 14.54 12.20
CA PRO A 682 -27.45 14.54 10.75
C PRO A 682 -26.30 13.82 10.05
N THR A 683 -26.63 13.02 9.04
CA THR A 683 -25.68 12.44 8.09
C THR A 683 -25.05 13.53 7.21
N PHE A 684 -23.90 13.23 6.58
CA PHE A 684 -23.27 14.17 5.63
C PHE A 684 -24.23 14.62 4.53
N ALA A 685 -25.06 13.71 4.00
CA ALA A 685 -26.03 14.03 2.96
C ALA A 685 -27.11 15.01 3.45
N GLU A 686 -27.56 14.87 4.69
CA GLU A 686 -28.51 15.79 5.31
C GLU A 686 -27.87 17.16 5.56
N LEU A 687 -26.62 17.20 6.03
CA LEU A 687 -25.87 18.44 6.22
C LEU A 687 -25.76 19.26 4.93
N VAL A 688 -25.37 18.64 3.81
CA VAL A 688 -25.18 19.37 2.54
C VAL A 688 -26.50 19.85 1.91
N HIS A 689 -27.63 19.23 2.28
CA HIS A 689 -28.97 19.60 1.83
C HIS A 689 -29.75 20.46 2.83
N SER A 690 -29.18 20.74 4.00
CA SER A 690 -29.74 21.64 5.01
C SER A 690 -29.97 23.05 4.48
N ASP A 691 -30.86 23.79 5.14
CA ASP A 691 -31.10 25.19 4.81
C ASP A 691 -29.88 26.07 5.09
N GLU A 692 -29.06 25.71 6.07
CA GLU A 692 -27.77 26.36 6.34
C GLU A 692 -26.82 26.21 5.15
N ALA A 693 -26.67 24.99 4.62
CA ALA A 693 -25.86 24.77 3.42
C ALA A 693 -26.41 25.52 2.19
N LYS A 694 -27.74 25.66 2.05
CA LYS A 694 -28.35 26.46 0.96
C LYS A 694 -28.08 27.96 1.14
N ARG A 695 -28.19 28.49 2.35
CA ARG A 695 -27.85 29.88 2.69
C ARG A 695 -26.37 30.14 2.40
N LEU A 696 -25.48 29.27 2.86
CA LEU A 696 -24.04 29.40 2.64
C LEU A 696 -23.69 29.38 1.15
N ARG A 697 -24.26 28.46 0.37
CA ARG A 697 -24.09 28.45 -1.10
C ARG A 697 -24.55 29.74 -1.78
N THR A 698 -25.67 30.28 -1.32
CA THR A 698 -26.24 31.53 -1.85
C THR A 698 -25.29 32.69 -1.54
N TRP A 699 -24.84 32.78 -0.29
CA TRP A 699 -23.85 33.76 0.14
C TRP A 699 -22.53 33.65 -0.63
N ILE A 700 -21.97 32.44 -0.81
CA ILE A 700 -20.73 32.21 -1.58
C ILE A 700 -20.89 32.67 -3.04
N ARG A 701 -22.05 32.44 -3.64
CA ARG A 701 -22.33 32.86 -5.02
C ARG A 701 -22.45 34.37 -5.12
N ASP A 702 -23.19 34.98 -4.20
CA ASP A 702 -23.52 36.41 -4.23
C ASP A 702 -22.32 37.29 -3.81
N THR A 703 -21.33 36.72 -3.12
CA THR A 703 -20.06 37.38 -2.77
C THR A 703 -19.00 37.34 -3.87
N GLU A 704 -19.26 36.66 -5.00
CA GLU A 704 -18.36 36.60 -6.16
C GLU A 704 -16.88 36.29 -5.78
N CYS A 705 -16.67 35.31 -4.90
CA CYS A 705 -15.37 35.01 -4.28
C CYS A 705 -14.16 35.01 -5.23
N HIS A 706 -13.14 35.81 -4.88
CA HIS A 706 -11.89 36.04 -5.61
C HIS A 706 -10.81 35.00 -5.20
N CYS A 707 -11.14 33.72 -5.37
CA CYS A 707 -10.33 32.63 -4.82
C CYS A 707 -9.05 32.36 -5.63
N THR A 708 -7.89 32.42 -4.97
CA THR A 708 -6.57 32.05 -5.53
C THR A 708 -6.14 30.61 -5.19
N TYR A 709 -7.01 29.82 -4.57
CA TYR A 709 -6.62 28.55 -3.94
C TYR A 709 -6.60 27.40 -4.96
N GLU A 710 -5.49 26.66 -5.03
CA GLU A 710 -5.33 25.55 -5.98
C GLU A 710 -6.40 24.47 -5.86
N CYS A 711 -6.86 24.18 -4.64
CA CYS A 711 -7.87 23.15 -4.35
C CYS A 711 -9.21 23.46 -5.04
N ALA A 712 -9.64 24.72 -5.02
CA ALA A 712 -10.85 25.20 -5.69
C ALA A 712 -10.61 25.41 -7.19
N MET A 713 -9.45 25.99 -7.56
CA MET A 713 -9.13 26.31 -8.95
C MET A 713 -8.94 25.08 -9.83
N THR A 714 -8.48 23.96 -9.28
CA THR A 714 -8.41 22.68 -10.01
C THR A 714 -9.79 22.23 -10.49
N THR A 715 -10.81 22.31 -9.63
CA THR A 715 -12.19 21.94 -9.96
C THR A 715 -12.84 22.99 -10.86
N ASN A 716 -12.62 24.28 -10.59
CA ASN A 716 -13.16 25.37 -11.43
C ASN A 716 -12.60 25.37 -12.85
N THR A 717 -11.28 25.19 -13.01
CA THR A 717 -10.62 25.17 -14.32
C THR A 717 -11.08 23.99 -15.20
N LEU A 718 -11.47 22.88 -14.57
CA LEU A 718 -11.99 21.70 -15.26
C LEU A 718 -13.50 21.78 -15.54
N PHE A 719 -14.28 22.39 -14.64
CA PHE A 719 -15.74 22.21 -14.60
C PHE A 719 -16.57 23.50 -14.63
N SER A 720 -15.96 24.67 -14.86
CA SER A 720 -16.67 25.93 -15.08
C SER A 720 -16.69 26.30 -16.58
N TRP A 721 -17.73 25.84 -17.29
CA TRP A 721 -18.04 26.19 -18.69
C TRP A 721 -18.90 27.47 -18.72
N PRO A 722 -18.59 28.52 -19.52
CA PRO A 722 -17.88 28.54 -20.81
C PRO A 722 -16.41 28.99 -20.78
N LEU A 723 -15.87 29.32 -19.60
CA LEU A 723 -14.51 29.84 -19.44
C LEU A 723 -13.46 28.80 -19.85
N ALA A 724 -13.64 27.54 -19.43
CA ALA A 724 -12.86 26.40 -19.88
C ALA A 724 -12.77 26.36 -21.43
N GLY A 725 -13.87 26.49 -22.16
CA GLY A 725 -13.87 26.43 -23.63
C GLY A 725 -13.04 27.51 -24.32
N ARG A 726 -13.11 28.76 -23.84
CA ARG A 726 -12.33 29.88 -24.39
C ARG A 726 -10.85 29.79 -24.00
N LEU A 727 -10.57 29.40 -22.76
CA LEU A 727 -9.21 29.28 -22.22
C LEU A 727 -8.47 28.06 -22.79
N TYR A 728 -9.10 26.89 -22.87
CA TYR A 728 -8.55 25.71 -23.55
C TYR A 728 -8.35 25.97 -25.05
N GLY A 729 -9.24 26.73 -25.71
CA GLY A 729 -9.06 27.15 -27.10
C GLY A 729 -7.84 28.06 -27.32
N GLY A 730 -7.51 28.94 -26.38
CA GLY A 730 -6.31 29.78 -26.42
C GLY A 730 -5.01 28.99 -26.20
N VAL A 731 -4.99 28.14 -25.18
CA VAL A 731 -3.81 27.32 -24.81
C VAL A 731 -3.56 26.18 -25.81
N ALA A 732 -4.61 25.54 -26.34
CA ALA A 732 -4.46 24.54 -27.41
C ALA A 732 -3.85 25.16 -28.68
N ARG A 733 -4.19 26.42 -29.01
CA ARG A 733 -3.60 27.14 -30.15
C ARG A 733 -2.14 27.51 -29.92
N SER A 734 -1.71 27.83 -28.69
CA SER A 734 -0.29 28.09 -28.39
C SER A 734 0.54 26.80 -28.39
N ILE A 735 0.01 25.70 -27.85
CA ILE A 735 0.67 24.39 -27.81
C ILE A 735 0.77 23.76 -29.22
N VAL A 736 -0.23 23.93 -30.07
CA VAL A 736 -0.19 23.49 -31.48
C VAL A 736 0.80 24.33 -32.31
N ARG A 737 0.91 25.64 -32.03
CA ARG A 737 1.93 26.50 -32.67
C ARG A 737 3.36 26.16 -32.24
N ALA A 738 3.57 25.76 -30.98
CA ALA A 738 4.88 25.32 -30.48
C ALA A 738 5.30 23.95 -31.07
N GLY A 739 4.34 23.03 -31.29
CA GLY A 739 4.61 21.72 -31.90
C GLY A 739 4.81 21.72 -33.43
N GLY A 740 4.78 22.89 -34.08
CA GLY A 740 5.05 23.06 -35.52
C GLY A 740 6.46 23.58 -35.83
N ARG A 741 7.31 23.75 -34.81
CA ARG A 741 8.71 24.18 -34.95
C ARG A 741 9.63 23.36 -34.03
N SER A 742 9.72 22.05 -34.26
CA SER A 742 10.90 21.19 -34.02
C SER A 742 10.52 19.75 -34.31
#